data_AF-A0A561SW20-F1
#
_entry.id   AF-A0A561SW20-F1
#
_cell.length_a   1.000
_cell.length_b   1.000
_cell.length_c   1.000
_cell.angle_alpha   90.00
_cell.angle_beta   90.00
_cell.angle_gamma   90.00
#
_symmetry.space_group_name_H-M   'P 1'
#
loop_
_entity.id
_entity.type
_entity.pdbx_description
1 polymer ?
#
loop_
_entity_poly.entity_id
_entity_poly.type
_entity_poly.pdbx_seq_one_letter_code
_entity_poly.pdbx_strand_id
1 'polypeptide(L)'
;MSDVPLLGVEEEFHVVDLETRRSAPEVDALLAQLDGTEFAPELQRSLVETNTPVCGTLDELRGHIRRLRSRLEAVAEPLGLGVVAAGTVPLAETGGDAISAGARFEKMQHEYQILVREQHICGAQVHVDVPDRDLAVQVVRRVAPYLPILLAISASSPYWNGRDSGYASFRSMVWSRWPTAGPPAHVETAADYDALVADLIASGTISDPGMVYFDIRPSAHLPTVELRVCDACPDAEDVVLIAGLFRALVGKARADAEDGLPLPDVRHELLRAASWRAARSGLEGDLVDLVGPSLVAPPLLIGQLVDQLRPQLEELGDWEQVLELSQAALSRGSAAARQRRAFGRRGELSDVVDVLIAHTQGRTVRTEPPATVPSTPQLLVGYHAGGGELAAFDEAVSEGGTVLPHYGWMFRTLDRLGTRGMVAAESALRTEQQARGVTFRVGNGDTDRLFPLDLIPRIITSEDWESLTAGLAQRVRALEAFVRDVYGERRIIADGVLPTQVVDGAPGWSRLGKLVPADAVRIAVAGIDLVRDRADHWYVLEDNLRVPSGIGYALISRRLIRSAMPDLEPPAGVVGLEAVPGMLRSALLSATEPDAPGHDEVALLSAGPSDSAYFEHRLLADRMGVPLVTPRDLQVTEDGVYLVSTGARRRLSALYRRLDEKELLTATGADMRPIGRAISNAVARGTVAVLNALGNGVADDKLVYAYVPQMIRYYLGEDTLLDNVPTYPCVDPDRREEVLDRLHELVLKPVDGYGGQGIVIGPQADRAELAEVAEKVRAEPAGWVAQDLVQLSTHPTFANDHLEPRAVDLRAFVLQSRVGDRTAVDVAPAALSRVAPGGSMIVNSSRGGGAKDTWVLR
;
A
#
# COMPACT_ATOMS: atom_id res chain seq x y z
N MET A 1 -29.91 -7.25 -36.15
CA MET A 1 -29.35 -5.93 -35.80
C MET A 1 -29.77 -5.72 -34.36
N SER A 2 -28.90 -6.03 -33.39
CA SER A 2 -29.19 -5.76 -31.99
C SER A 2 -29.30 -4.24 -31.85
N ASP A 3 -30.44 -3.76 -31.35
CA ASP A 3 -30.56 -2.35 -30.96
C ASP A 3 -29.57 -2.10 -29.82
N VAL A 4 -28.64 -1.17 -30.03
CA VAL A 4 -27.64 -0.76 -29.04
C VAL A 4 -28.37 -0.21 -27.82
N PRO A 5 -28.14 -0.74 -26.61
CA PRO A 5 -28.81 -0.24 -25.41
C PRO A 5 -28.53 1.24 -25.18
N LEU A 6 -29.59 2.04 -25.15
CA LEU A 6 -29.59 3.45 -24.82
C LEU A 6 -29.56 3.64 -23.30
N LEU A 7 -28.98 4.75 -22.85
CA LEU A 7 -28.88 5.06 -21.43
C LEU A 7 -29.19 6.51 -21.09
N GLY A 8 -29.60 6.76 -19.84
CA GLY A 8 -29.79 8.08 -19.26
C GLY A 8 -29.36 8.09 -17.81
N VAL A 9 -28.99 9.26 -17.29
CA VAL A 9 -28.55 9.44 -15.90
C VAL A 9 -29.36 10.54 -15.24
N GLU A 10 -29.76 10.29 -14.00
CA GLU A 10 -30.33 11.26 -13.09
C GLU A 10 -29.31 11.51 -11.97
N GLU A 11 -28.91 12.76 -11.76
CA GLU A 11 -27.98 13.16 -10.70
C GLU A 11 -28.66 14.08 -9.70
N GLU A 12 -28.53 13.76 -8.41
CA GLU A 12 -28.98 14.62 -7.33
C GLU A 12 -27.80 15.40 -6.73
N PHE A 13 -28.03 16.67 -6.39
CA PHE A 13 -27.01 17.56 -5.83
C PHE A 13 -27.49 18.24 -4.57
N HIS A 14 -26.57 18.40 -3.61
CA HIS A 14 -26.75 19.30 -2.47
C HIS A 14 -26.47 20.75 -2.87
N VAL A 15 -27.31 21.67 -2.40
CA VAL A 15 -27.09 23.11 -2.46
C VAL A 15 -26.50 23.58 -1.13
N VAL A 16 -25.38 24.29 -1.19
CA VAL A 16 -24.67 24.82 -0.01
C VAL A 16 -24.44 26.32 -0.14
N ASP A 17 -24.34 27.01 0.99
CA ASP A 17 -23.95 28.42 1.03
C ASP A 17 -22.42 28.55 0.91
N LEU A 18 -21.93 29.39 0.00
CA LEU A 18 -20.50 29.52 -0.29
C LEU A 18 -19.71 30.23 0.82
N GLU A 19 -20.37 30.92 1.75
CA GLU A 19 -19.69 31.58 2.87
C GLU A 19 -19.52 30.59 4.04
N THR A 20 -20.60 29.93 4.42
CA THR A 20 -20.69 29.08 5.61
C THR A 20 -20.41 27.60 5.33
N ARG A 21 -20.45 27.17 4.07
CA ARG A 21 -20.33 25.78 3.61
C ARG A 21 -21.44 24.86 4.12
N ARG A 22 -22.50 25.43 4.68
CA ARG A 22 -23.65 24.69 5.21
C ARG A 22 -24.66 24.43 4.11
N SER A 23 -25.46 23.38 4.29
CA SER A 23 -26.62 23.13 3.42
C SER A 23 -27.56 24.33 3.40
N ALA A 24 -27.98 24.77 2.22
CA ALA A 24 -28.83 25.94 2.01
C ALA A 24 -30.20 25.53 1.44
N PRO A 25 -31.32 25.79 2.12
CA PRO A 25 -32.66 25.43 1.65
C PRO A 25 -33.23 26.45 0.64
N GLU A 26 -32.44 26.81 -0.37
CA GLU A 26 -32.74 27.87 -1.34
C GLU A 26 -33.00 27.36 -2.77
N VAL A 27 -33.34 26.08 -2.94
CA VAL A 27 -33.49 25.47 -4.28
C VAL A 27 -34.56 26.15 -5.14
N ASP A 28 -35.60 26.74 -4.55
CA ASP A 28 -36.67 27.42 -5.29
C ASP A 28 -36.14 28.64 -6.08
N ALA A 29 -35.19 29.39 -5.52
CA ALA A 29 -34.57 30.54 -6.17
C ALA A 29 -33.63 30.12 -7.31
N LEU A 30 -33.01 28.95 -7.17
CA LEU A 30 -32.16 28.32 -8.18
C LEU A 30 -33.01 27.80 -9.36
N LEU A 31 -34.06 27.03 -9.08
CA LEU A 31 -34.94 26.42 -10.08
C LEU A 31 -35.75 27.44 -10.88
N ALA A 32 -36.08 28.60 -10.30
CA ALA A 32 -36.77 29.67 -11.00
C ALA A 32 -35.98 30.22 -12.22
N GLN A 33 -34.68 29.92 -12.32
CA GLN A 33 -33.79 30.36 -13.39
C GLN A 33 -33.31 29.21 -14.30
N LEU A 34 -33.80 28.00 -14.07
CA LEU A 34 -33.42 26.77 -14.76
C LEU A 34 -34.60 26.19 -15.55
N ASP A 35 -34.30 25.34 -16.53
CA ASP A 35 -35.32 24.70 -17.36
C ASP A 35 -35.98 23.53 -16.59
N GLY A 36 -37.29 23.61 -16.38
CA GLY A 36 -38.04 22.59 -15.64
C GLY A 36 -38.11 21.22 -16.34
N THR A 37 -37.60 21.07 -17.57
CA THR A 37 -37.46 19.75 -18.22
C THR A 37 -36.16 19.03 -17.89
N GLU A 38 -35.11 19.78 -17.55
CA GLU A 38 -33.78 19.21 -17.24
C GLU A 38 -33.48 19.26 -15.73
N PHE A 39 -34.15 20.15 -14.99
CA PHE A 39 -33.94 20.39 -13.56
C PHE A 39 -35.24 20.24 -12.78
N ALA A 40 -35.23 19.43 -11.73
CA ALA A 40 -36.40 19.19 -10.88
C ALA A 40 -36.10 19.43 -9.39
N PRO A 41 -37.10 19.86 -8.60
CA PRO A 41 -36.98 19.89 -7.14
C PRO A 41 -37.01 18.47 -6.59
N GLU A 42 -36.26 18.23 -5.52
CA GLU A 42 -36.33 16.98 -4.75
C GLU A 42 -36.98 17.16 -3.37
N LEU A 43 -37.14 16.07 -2.61
CA LEU A 43 -37.83 16.01 -1.31
C LEU A 43 -37.41 17.12 -0.34
N GLN A 44 -36.11 17.43 -0.26
CA GLN A 44 -35.59 18.52 0.59
C GLN A 44 -35.35 19.78 -0.25
N ARG A 45 -35.66 20.96 0.30
CA ARG A 45 -35.44 22.26 -0.38
C ARG A 45 -33.97 22.66 -0.56
N SER A 46 -33.06 21.75 -0.23
CA SER A 46 -31.61 21.88 -0.43
C SER A 46 -31.09 20.91 -1.50
N LEU A 47 -31.97 20.21 -2.20
CA LEU A 47 -31.62 19.21 -3.20
C LEU A 47 -32.20 19.56 -4.56
N VAL A 48 -31.39 19.42 -5.59
CA VAL A 48 -31.78 19.59 -7.00
C VAL A 48 -31.41 18.34 -7.77
N GLU A 49 -32.30 17.89 -8.65
CA GLU A 49 -32.07 16.78 -9.56
C GLU A 49 -31.81 17.31 -10.97
N THR A 50 -30.91 16.67 -11.70
CA THR A 50 -30.69 16.89 -13.14
C THR A 50 -30.91 15.61 -13.91
N ASN A 51 -31.50 15.73 -15.09
CA ASN A 51 -31.81 14.60 -15.96
C ASN A 51 -31.11 14.76 -17.31
N THR A 52 -30.27 13.78 -17.70
CA THR A 52 -29.69 13.76 -19.04
C THR A 52 -30.75 13.39 -20.08
N PRO A 53 -30.61 13.81 -21.36
CA PRO A 53 -31.34 13.15 -22.43
C PRO A 53 -30.92 11.68 -22.55
N VAL A 54 -31.69 10.93 -23.34
CA VAL A 54 -31.32 9.55 -23.73
C VAL A 54 -30.10 9.61 -24.65
N CYS A 55 -29.02 8.95 -24.24
CA CYS A 55 -27.74 8.93 -24.93
C CYS A 55 -27.49 7.59 -25.61
N GLY A 56 -26.73 7.59 -26.71
CA GLY A 56 -26.26 6.38 -27.39
C GLY A 56 -24.82 5.99 -27.03
N THR A 57 -24.02 6.93 -26.53
CA THR A 57 -22.59 6.72 -26.21
C THR A 57 -22.21 7.32 -24.86
N LEU A 58 -21.13 6.81 -24.25
CA LEU A 58 -20.60 7.37 -23.01
C LEU A 58 -20.00 8.78 -23.17
N ASP A 59 -19.47 9.11 -24.35
CA ASP A 59 -18.98 10.46 -24.65
C ASP A 59 -20.10 11.50 -24.71
N GLU A 60 -21.23 11.15 -25.33
CA GLU A 60 -22.44 11.96 -25.33
C GLU A 60 -22.94 12.17 -23.90
N LEU A 61 -23.05 11.09 -23.11
CA LEU A 61 -23.46 11.14 -21.71
C LEU A 61 -22.54 12.05 -20.88
N ARG A 62 -21.21 11.87 -21.00
CA ARG A 62 -20.21 12.72 -20.34
C ARG A 62 -20.40 14.20 -20.70
N GLY A 63 -20.65 14.49 -21.97
CA GLY A 63 -20.91 15.84 -22.45
C GLY A 63 -22.15 16.47 -21.79
N HIS A 64 -23.25 15.71 -21.70
CA HIS A 64 -24.48 16.16 -21.06
C HIS A 64 -24.32 16.37 -19.56
N ILE A 65 -23.70 15.43 -18.84
CA ILE A 65 -23.43 15.55 -17.39
C ILE A 65 -22.65 16.83 -17.10
N ARG A 66 -21.52 17.05 -17.80
CA ARG A 66 -20.69 18.25 -17.59
C ARG A 66 -21.46 19.53 -17.90
N ARG A 67 -22.23 19.55 -19.00
CA ARG A 67 -23.05 20.71 -19.38
C ARG A 67 -24.10 21.03 -18.32
N LEU A 68 -24.81 20.03 -17.80
CA LEU A 68 -25.85 20.21 -16.78
C LEU A 68 -25.24 20.75 -15.47
N ARG A 69 -24.14 20.15 -15.00
CA ARG A 69 -23.40 20.63 -13.83
C ARG A 69 -22.92 22.08 -14.00
N SER A 70 -22.27 22.40 -15.12
CA SER A 70 -21.83 23.77 -15.40
C SER A 70 -22.99 24.77 -15.49
N ARG A 71 -24.15 24.35 -16.02
CA ARG A 71 -25.33 25.21 -16.06
C ARG A 71 -25.89 25.47 -14.66
N LEU A 72 -25.95 24.44 -13.83
CA LEU A 72 -26.41 24.52 -12.44
C LEU A 72 -25.50 25.47 -11.63
N GLU A 73 -24.19 25.32 -11.78
CA GLU A 73 -23.17 26.17 -11.14
C GLU A 73 -23.27 27.63 -11.58
N ALA A 74 -23.40 27.89 -12.88
CA ALA A 74 -23.49 29.25 -13.42
C ALA A 74 -24.71 30.04 -12.90
N VAL A 75 -25.76 29.34 -12.43
CA VAL A 75 -26.93 29.96 -11.80
C VAL A 75 -26.75 30.04 -10.28
N ALA A 76 -26.13 29.04 -9.65
CA ALA A 76 -25.92 29.01 -8.20
C ALA A 76 -24.90 30.07 -7.71
N GLU A 77 -23.76 30.22 -8.40
CA GLU A 77 -22.65 31.06 -7.92
C GLU A 77 -23.04 32.55 -7.75
N PRO A 78 -23.77 33.20 -8.68
CA PRO A 78 -24.24 34.59 -8.49
C PRO A 78 -25.20 34.77 -7.30
N LEU A 79 -25.83 33.70 -6.83
CA LEU A 79 -26.71 33.69 -5.66
C LEU A 79 -25.94 33.47 -4.35
N GLY A 80 -24.61 33.31 -4.40
CA GLY A 80 -23.80 32.94 -3.23
C GLY A 80 -23.90 31.46 -2.88
N LEU A 81 -24.41 30.63 -3.79
CA LEU A 81 -24.65 29.21 -3.58
C LEU A 81 -23.62 28.35 -4.34
N GLY A 82 -23.27 27.22 -3.74
CA GLY A 82 -22.45 26.15 -4.30
C GLY A 82 -23.27 24.88 -4.49
N VAL A 83 -22.79 24.02 -5.39
CA VAL A 83 -23.44 22.75 -5.74
C VAL A 83 -22.48 21.61 -5.46
N VAL A 84 -22.96 20.54 -4.83
CA VAL A 84 -22.15 19.40 -4.41
C VAL A 84 -22.81 18.09 -4.82
N ALA A 85 -22.13 17.30 -5.65
CA ALA A 85 -22.50 15.91 -5.93
C ALA A 85 -21.80 14.99 -4.91
N ALA A 86 -22.49 14.58 -3.87
CA ALA A 86 -22.00 13.61 -2.88
C ALA A 86 -23.17 12.92 -2.20
N GLY A 87 -23.00 11.67 -1.74
CA GLY A 87 -24.08 10.93 -1.10
C GLY A 87 -24.64 11.63 0.15
N THR A 88 -23.79 12.40 0.84
CA THR A 88 -24.14 13.30 1.94
C THR A 88 -23.23 14.52 1.90
N VAL A 89 -23.70 15.65 2.40
CA VAL A 89 -22.86 16.84 2.64
C VAL A 89 -22.46 16.93 4.13
N PRO A 90 -21.18 17.17 4.47
CA PRO A 90 -20.70 17.10 5.86
C PRO A 90 -21.37 18.08 6.83
N LEU A 91 -21.73 19.26 6.35
CA LEU A 91 -22.34 20.35 7.12
C LEU A 91 -23.84 20.52 6.79
N ALA A 92 -24.57 19.41 6.78
CA ALA A 92 -26.02 19.42 6.66
C ALA A 92 -26.71 19.87 7.95
N GLU A 93 -27.80 20.65 7.83
CA GLU A 93 -28.68 20.99 8.95
C GLU A 93 -29.90 20.06 8.93
N THR A 94 -29.93 19.06 9.82
CA THR A 94 -31.00 18.05 9.92
C THR A 94 -32.22 18.53 10.72
N GLY A 95 -32.49 19.84 10.69
CA GLY A 95 -33.51 20.54 11.47
C GLY A 95 -34.87 20.68 10.79
N GLY A 96 -35.52 19.58 10.43
CA GLY A 96 -36.98 19.39 10.45
C GLY A 96 -37.96 20.19 9.55
N ASP A 97 -37.65 21.41 9.08
CA ASP A 97 -38.68 22.34 8.57
C ASP A 97 -38.55 22.72 7.07
N ALA A 98 -37.62 22.12 6.32
CA ALA A 98 -37.28 22.51 4.95
C ALA A 98 -37.61 21.45 3.87
N ILE A 99 -38.78 20.83 3.94
CA ILE A 99 -39.29 19.90 2.90
C ILE A 99 -39.91 20.70 1.76
N SER A 100 -39.77 20.21 0.53
CA SER A 100 -40.32 20.85 -0.67
C SER A 100 -41.85 20.82 -0.67
N ALA A 101 -42.48 21.89 -1.17
CA ALA A 101 -43.93 22.02 -1.17
C ALA A 101 -44.58 20.99 -2.11
N GLY A 102 -45.62 20.30 -1.64
CA GLY A 102 -46.38 19.36 -2.46
C GLY A 102 -47.10 18.28 -1.65
N ALA A 103 -48.33 17.96 -2.04
CA ALA A 103 -49.19 17.00 -1.33
C ALA A 103 -48.55 15.62 -1.11
N ARG A 104 -47.65 15.20 -2.03
CA ARG A 104 -46.89 13.95 -1.90
C ARG A 104 -45.88 14.01 -0.76
N PHE A 105 -45.07 15.06 -0.69
CA PHE A 105 -44.00 15.19 0.31
C PHE A 105 -44.54 15.43 1.72
N GLU A 106 -45.62 16.23 1.84
CA GLU A 106 -46.33 16.43 3.11
C GLU A 106 -46.91 15.12 3.66
N LYS A 107 -47.49 14.29 2.78
CA LYS A 107 -48.00 12.96 3.14
C LYS A 107 -46.86 12.04 3.59
N MET A 108 -45.74 12.01 2.85
CA MET A 108 -44.59 11.20 3.25
C MET A 108 -44.04 11.63 4.61
N GLN A 109 -43.96 12.94 4.90
CA GLN A 109 -43.53 13.44 6.19
C GLN A 109 -44.44 12.96 7.33
N HIS A 110 -45.75 12.95 7.10
CA HIS A 110 -46.73 12.44 8.06
C HIS A 110 -46.63 10.92 8.28
N GLU A 111 -46.37 10.14 7.23
CA GLU A 111 -46.38 8.68 7.31
C GLU A 111 -45.04 8.09 7.79
N TYR A 112 -43.90 8.61 7.31
CA TYR A 112 -42.58 7.98 7.53
C TYR A 112 -41.68 8.76 8.51
N GLN A 113 -42.13 9.92 8.99
CA GLN A 113 -41.58 10.64 10.15
C GLN A 113 -40.05 10.85 10.08
N ILE A 114 -39.29 10.25 11.00
CA ILE A 114 -37.84 10.46 11.13
C ILE A 114 -37.07 10.11 9.86
N LEU A 115 -37.55 9.13 9.07
CA LEU A 115 -36.91 8.75 7.82
C LEU A 115 -36.91 9.89 6.81
N VAL A 116 -38.01 10.65 6.73
CA VAL A 116 -38.11 11.83 5.85
C VAL A 116 -37.21 12.96 6.35
N ARG A 117 -37.17 13.19 7.66
CA ARG A 117 -36.33 14.27 8.26
C ARG A 117 -34.84 14.01 8.13
N GLU A 118 -34.44 12.74 8.06
CA GLU A 118 -33.05 12.34 7.87
C GLU A 118 -32.72 12.04 6.40
N GLN A 119 -33.66 12.24 5.47
CA GLN A 119 -33.47 12.01 4.03
C GLN A 119 -32.72 13.19 3.37
N HIS A 120 -31.51 13.49 3.87
CA HIS A 120 -30.58 14.47 3.30
C HIS A 120 -29.45 13.73 2.58
N ILE A 121 -29.83 12.97 1.54
CA ILE A 121 -28.91 12.13 0.76
C ILE A 121 -29.11 12.38 -0.73
N CYS A 122 -28.04 12.24 -1.52
CA CYS A 122 -28.09 12.37 -2.98
C CYS A 122 -27.61 11.10 -3.68
N GLY A 123 -28.36 10.60 -4.65
CA GLY A 123 -28.00 9.49 -5.52
C GLY A 123 -27.48 9.91 -6.90
N ALA A 124 -26.84 8.97 -7.58
CA ALA A 124 -26.73 8.96 -9.04
C ALA A 124 -27.47 7.71 -9.55
N GLN A 125 -28.41 7.92 -10.46
CA GLN A 125 -29.31 6.89 -10.95
C GLN A 125 -29.04 6.68 -12.43
N VAL A 126 -28.99 5.41 -12.87
CA VAL A 126 -28.71 5.08 -14.28
C VAL A 126 -29.84 4.25 -14.85
N HIS A 127 -30.39 4.70 -15.96
CA HIS A 127 -31.40 4.01 -16.75
C HIS A 127 -30.76 3.38 -17.97
N VAL A 128 -31.08 2.12 -18.25
CA VAL A 128 -30.72 1.43 -19.51
C VAL A 128 -31.96 0.79 -20.09
N ASP A 129 -32.20 0.98 -21.38
CA ASP A 129 -33.38 0.47 -22.07
C ASP A 129 -33.40 -1.06 -22.18
N VAL A 130 -34.61 -1.62 -22.07
CA VAL A 130 -34.88 -3.05 -22.19
C VAL A 130 -36.16 -3.24 -22.99
N PRO A 131 -36.21 -4.16 -23.97
CA PRO A 131 -37.31 -4.26 -24.93
C PRO A 131 -38.67 -4.64 -24.32
N ASP A 132 -38.68 -5.38 -23.20
CA ASP A 132 -39.91 -5.79 -22.54
C ASP A 132 -39.73 -5.94 -21.01
N ARG A 133 -40.86 -5.99 -20.30
CA ARG A 133 -40.88 -6.00 -18.83
C ARG A 133 -40.47 -7.33 -18.20
N ASP A 134 -40.71 -8.45 -18.87
CA ASP A 134 -40.26 -9.76 -18.35
C ASP A 134 -38.73 -9.83 -18.39
N LEU A 135 -38.14 -9.35 -19.48
CA LEU A 135 -36.69 -9.23 -19.58
C LEU A 135 -36.13 -8.24 -18.55
N ALA A 136 -36.81 -7.12 -18.28
CA ALA A 136 -36.37 -6.17 -17.26
C ALA A 136 -36.29 -6.80 -15.85
N VAL A 137 -37.28 -7.61 -15.46
CA VAL A 137 -37.26 -8.36 -14.18
C VAL A 137 -36.11 -9.36 -14.14
N GLN A 138 -35.87 -10.04 -15.25
CA GLN A 138 -34.78 -10.99 -15.40
C GLN A 138 -33.39 -10.34 -15.35
N VAL A 139 -33.23 -9.17 -15.98
CA VAL A 139 -31.99 -8.36 -15.95
C VAL A 139 -31.68 -7.93 -14.52
N VAL A 140 -32.69 -7.45 -13.78
CA VAL A 140 -32.55 -7.05 -12.37
C VAL A 140 -31.91 -8.16 -11.53
N ARG A 141 -32.38 -9.41 -11.67
CA ARG A 141 -31.82 -10.56 -10.95
C ARG A 141 -30.40 -10.92 -11.38
N ARG A 142 -30.08 -10.77 -12.67
CA ARG A 142 -28.75 -11.07 -13.22
C ARG A 142 -27.69 -10.03 -12.83
N VAL A 143 -28.10 -8.77 -12.69
CA VAL A 143 -27.20 -7.66 -12.33
C VAL A 143 -27.01 -7.52 -10.82
N ALA A 144 -27.97 -7.97 -10.00
CA ALA A 144 -27.93 -7.85 -8.54
C ALA A 144 -26.59 -8.22 -7.86
N PRO A 145 -25.86 -9.28 -8.27
CA PRO A 145 -24.57 -9.64 -7.66
C PRO A 145 -23.46 -8.60 -7.84
N TYR A 146 -23.59 -7.69 -8.80
CA TYR A 146 -22.58 -6.70 -9.14
C TYR A 146 -22.83 -5.33 -8.50
N LEU A 147 -24.01 -5.11 -7.90
CA LEU A 147 -24.37 -3.85 -7.24
C LEU A 147 -23.38 -3.41 -6.14
N PRO A 148 -22.82 -4.31 -5.30
CA PRO A 148 -21.84 -3.90 -4.30
C PRO A 148 -20.57 -3.27 -4.91
N ILE A 149 -20.17 -3.67 -6.12
CA ILE A 149 -19.01 -3.11 -6.81
C ILE A 149 -19.31 -1.68 -7.27
N LEU A 150 -20.48 -1.45 -7.87
CA LEU A 150 -20.92 -0.11 -8.31
C LEU A 150 -21.13 0.84 -7.12
N LEU A 151 -21.62 0.32 -5.99
CA LEU A 151 -21.69 1.07 -4.74
C LEU A 151 -20.30 1.45 -4.21
N ALA A 152 -19.34 0.53 -4.24
CA ALA A 152 -17.97 0.81 -3.77
C ALA A 152 -17.30 1.91 -4.62
N ILE A 153 -17.49 1.90 -5.94
CA ILE A 153 -16.99 2.93 -6.86
C ILE A 153 -17.61 4.30 -6.54
N SER A 154 -18.93 4.35 -6.35
CA SER A 154 -19.65 5.62 -6.10
C SER A 154 -19.46 6.21 -4.70
N ALA A 155 -18.94 5.44 -3.73
CA ALA A 155 -18.94 5.79 -2.32
C ALA A 155 -18.35 7.20 -2.04
N SER A 156 -19.20 8.11 -1.59
CA SER A 156 -18.88 9.54 -1.48
C SER A 156 -19.51 10.20 -0.25
N SER A 157 -19.93 9.44 0.75
CA SER A 157 -20.65 9.96 1.92
C SER A 157 -20.07 9.51 3.26
N PRO A 158 -18.80 9.80 3.58
CA PRO A 158 -18.20 9.38 4.85
C PRO A 158 -18.67 10.19 6.06
N TYR A 159 -19.13 11.43 5.86
CA TYR A 159 -19.54 12.31 6.95
C TYR A 159 -21.07 12.35 7.11
N TRP A 160 -21.53 12.31 8.36
CA TRP A 160 -22.93 12.48 8.73
C TRP A 160 -23.06 13.39 9.95
N ASN A 161 -23.88 14.44 9.84
CA ASN A 161 -24.09 15.43 10.90
C ASN A 161 -22.78 15.95 11.52
N GLY A 162 -21.83 16.35 10.67
CA GLY A 162 -20.55 16.90 11.10
C GLY A 162 -19.57 15.90 11.72
N ARG A 163 -19.77 14.60 11.56
CA ARG A 163 -18.86 13.56 12.08
C ARG A 163 -18.54 12.53 11.02
N ASP A 164 -17.31 12.00 11.04
CA ASP A 164 -16.98 10.81 10.25
C ASP A 164 -17.82 9.65 10.79
N SER A 165 -18.66 9.09 9.94
CA SER A 165 -19.56 7.98 10.28
C SER A 165 -18.84 6.64 10.41
N GLY A 166 -17.60 6.56 9.90
CA GLY A 166 -16.88 5.32 9.70
C GLY A 166 -17.33 4.54 8.46
N TYR A 167 -18.28 5.01 7.64
CA TYR A 167 -18.66 4.37 6.37
C TYR A 167 -18.03 5.10 5.18
N ALA A 168 -17.91 4.45 4.03
CA ALA A 168 -17.56 5.11 2.77
C ALA A 168 -18.81 5.68 2.09
N SER A 169 -19.92 4.92 2.11
CA SER A 169 -21.26 5.41 1.80
C SER A 169 -22.15 5.34 3.05
N PHE A 170 -22.37 6.48 3.70
CA PHE A 170 -23.38 6.60 4.75
C PHE A 170 -24.79 6.78 4.17
N ARG A 171 -24.90 7.28 2.92
CA ARG A 171 -26.18 7.33 2.20
C ARG A 171 -26.87 5.97 2.18
N SER A 172 -26.15 4.88 1.89
CA SER A 172 -26.73 3.53 1.92
C SER A 172 -27.30 3.17 3.29
N MET A 173 -26.68 3.63 4.38
CA MET A 173 -27.17 3.37 5.74
C MET A 173 -28.47 4.12 6.02
N VAL A 174 -28.57 5.38 5.60
CA VAL A 174 -29.80 6.18 5.68
C VAL A 174 -30.91 5.51 4.85
N TRP A 175 -30.60 5.17 3.60
CA TRP A 175 -31.54 4.61 2.61
C TRP A 175 -32.09 3.23 3.01
N SER A 176 -31.24 2.35 3.56
CA SER A 176 -31.61 0.96 3.93
C SER A 176 -32.70 0.83 5.00
N ARG A 177 -33.12 1.95 5.62
CA ARG A 177 -34.16 2.00 6.64
C ARG A 177 -35.57 2.14 6.05
N TRP A 178 -35.68 2.48 4.76
CA TRP A 178 -36.97 2.57 4.08
C TRP A 178 -37.58 1.18 3.85
N PRO A 179 -38.92 1.04 3.86
CA PRO A 179 -39.59 -0.26 3.93
C PRO A 179 -39.25 -1.23 2.79
N THR A 180 -38.97 -0.71 1.60
CA THR A 180 -38.71 -1.46 0.37
C THR A 180 -37.26 -1.32 -0.12
N ALA A 181 -36.39 -0.67 0.65
CA ALA A 181 -35.01 -0.45 0.25
C ALA A 181 -34.12 -1.69 0.46
N GLY A 182 -33.16 -1.89 -0.44
CA GLY A 182 -32.21 -2.99 -0.41
C GLY A 182 -32.24 -3.86 -1.67
N PRO A 183 -31.71 -5.10 -1.60
CA PRO A 183 -31.58 -5.94 -2.79
C PRO A 183 -32.93 -6.23 -3.47
N PRO A 184 -32.93 -6.46 -4.79
CA PRO A 184 -34.17 -6.66 -5.54
C PRO A 184 -34.94 -7.90 -5.09
N ALA A 185 -36.24 -7.89 -5.38
CA ALA A 185 -37.13 -9.01 -5.10
C ALA A 185 -36.78 -10.27 -5.91
N HIS A 186 -37.05 -11.43 -5.31
CA HIS A 186 -36.83 -12.73 -5.94
C HIS A 186 -38.05 -13.15 -6.78
N VAL A 187 -38.28 -12.44 -7.88
CA VAL A 187 -39.37 -12.67 -8.85
C VAL A 187 -38.81 -12.90 -10.25
N GLU A 188 -39.55 -13.60 -11.11
CA GLU A 188 -39.04 -14.02 -12.43
C GLU A 188 -39.77 -13.39 -13.60
N THR A 189 -41.04 -13.02 -13.42
CA THR A 189 -41.87 -12.42 -14.47
C THR A 189 -42.35 -11.02 -14.07
N ALA A 190 -42.73 -10.22 -15.06
CA ALA A 190 -43.38 -8.94 -14.87
C ALA A 190 -44.69 -9.09 -14.09
N ALA A 191 -45.43 -10.18 -14.31
CA ALA A 191 -46.65 -10.48 -13.56
C ALA A 191 -46.38 -10.73 -12.07
N ASP A 192 -45.31 -11.47 -11.73
CA ASP A 192 -44.90 -11.69 -10.34
C ASP A 192 -44.46 -10.37 -9.68
N TYR A 193 -43.72 -9.53 -10.43
CA TYR A 193 -43.32 -8.21 -9.96
C TYR A 193 -44.53 -7.30 -9.71
N ASP A 194 -45.48 -7.27 -10.64
CA ASP A 194 -46.71 -6.47 -10.50
C ASP A 194 -47.57 -6.94 -9.31
N ALA A 195 -47.67 -8.26 -9.09
CA ALA A 195 -48.34 -8.83 -7.93
C ALA A 195 -47.65 -8.43 -6.62
N LEU A 196 -46.32 -8.50 -6.55
CA LEU A 196 -45.55 -8.03 -5.40
C LEU A 196 -45.79 -6.56 -5.10
N VAL A 197 -45.75 -5.69 -6.12
CA VAL A 197 -46.00 -4.26 -5.95
C VAL A 197 -47.44 -4.01 -5.48
N ALA A 198 -48.41 -4.73 -6.03
CA ALA A 198 -49.80 -4.64 -5.61
C ALA A 198 -49.98 -5.06 -4.14
N ASP A 199 -49.31 -6.12 -3.69
CA ASP A 199 -49.34 -6.59 -2.29
C ASP A 199 -48.70 -5.56 -1.34
N LEU A 200 -47.59 -4.94 -1.75
CA LEU A 200 -46.94 -3.87 -0.96
C LEU A 200 -47.85 -2.65 -0.80
N ILE A 201 -48.57 -2.25 -1.85
CA ILE A 201 -49.54 -1.15 -1.80
C ILE A 201 -50.76 -1.54 -0.97
N ALA A 202 -51.29 -2.75 -1.17
CA ALA A 202 -52.46 -3.25 -0.43
C ALA A 202 -52.19 -3.36 1.08
N SER A 203 -50.94 -3.62 1.48
CA SER A 203 -50.56 -3.64 2.90
C SER A 203 -50.54 -2.26 3.55
N GLY A 204 -50.61 -1.18 2.76
CA GLY A 204 -50.49 0.21 3.23
C GLY A 204 -49.08 0.63 3.62
N THR A 205 -48.08 -0.23 3.37
CA THR A 205 -46.66 0.05 3.67
C THR A 205 -46.05 1.05 2.70
N ILE A 206 -46.55 1.08 1.46
CA ILE A 206 -46.21 2.08 0.44
C ILE A 206 -47.49 2.62 -0.22
N SER A 207 -47.47 3.86 -0.73
CA SER A 207 -48.66 4.48 -1.32
C SER A 207 -48.83 4.25 -2.82
N ASP A 208 -47.74 3.99 -3.54
CA ASP A 208 -47.70 3.92 -5.00
C ASP A 208 -46.43 3.19 -5.48
N PRO A 209 -46.38 2.75 -6.76
CA PRO A 209 -45.21 2.05 -7.31
C PRO A 209 -43.90 2.83 -7.25
N GLY A 210 -43.95 4.17 -7.19
CA GLY A 210 -42.76 5.02 -7.08
C GLY A 210 -42.01 4.83 -5.76
N MET A 211 -42.67 4.27 -4.75
CA MET A 211 -42.08 3.96 -3.43
C MET A 211 -41.42 2.57 -3.34
N VAL A 212 -41.19 1.91 -4.48
CA VAL A 212 -40.39 0.67 -4.53
C VAL A 212 -38.90 1.03 -4.60
N TYR A 213 -38.19 0.94 -3.48
CA TYR A 213 -36.84 1.49 -3.32
C TYR A 213 -35.70 0.47 -3.47
N PHE A 214 -35.93 -0.61 -4.22
CA PHE A 214 -34.89 -1.59 -4.50
C PHE A 214 -33.65 -0.94 -5.12
N ASP A 215 -32.48 -1.48 -4.78
CA ASP A 215 -31.15 -1.01 -5.22
C ASP A 215 -31.02 -1.02 -6.76
N ILE A 216 -31.82 -1.86 -7.42
CA ILE A 216 -32.06 -1.90 -8.86
C ILE A 216 -33.51 -2.35 -9.11
N ARG A 217 -34.21 -1.78 -10.10
CA ARG A 217 -35.61 -2.13 -10.39
C ARG A 217 -35.97 -1.96 -11.87
N PRO A 218 -37.02 -2.62 -12.38
CA PRO A 218 -37.70 -2.17 -13.59
C PRO A 218 -38.31 -0.79 -13.32
N SER A 219 -38.10 0.17 -14.23
CA SER A 219 -38.68 1.50 -14.09
C SER A 219 -40.22 1.42 -14.12
N ALA A 220 -40.86 2.23 -13.28
CA ALA A 220 -42.32 2.30 -13.21
C ALA A 220 -42.96 3.08 -14.38
N HIS A 221 -42.16 3.82 -15.15
CA HIS A 221 -42.66 4.80 -16.13
C HIS A 221 -41.85 4.81 -17.45
N LEU A 222 -40.70 4.14 -17.50
CA LEU A 222 -39.89 3.98 -18.71
C LEU A 222 -39.64 2.49 -19.02
N PRO A 223 -39.44 2.12 -20.29
CA PRO A 223 -39.04 0.76 -20.67
C PRO A 223 -37.54 0.52 -20.39
N THR A 224 -37.14 0.69 -19.13
CA THR A 224 -35.74 0.64 -18.69
C THR A 224 -35.59 -0.18 -17.41
N VAL A 225 -34.38 -0.65 -17.16
CA VAL A 225 -33.94 -1.02 -15.81
C VAL A 225 -33.17 0.14 -15.21
N GLU A 226 -33.43 0.41 -13.93
CA GLU A 226 -32.99 1.59 -13.20
C GLU A 226 -32.09 1.17 -12.02
N LEU A 227 -30.84 1.64 -12.04
CA LEU A 227 -29.85 1.48 -10.97
C LEU A 227 -30.00 2.62 -9.96
N ARG A 228 -30.18 2.30 -8.67
CA ARG A 228 -30.40 3.31 -7.61
C ARG A 228 -29.45 3.19 -6.41
N VAL A 229 -28.58 2.17 -6.41
CA VAL A 229 -27.69 1.86 -5.29
C VAL A 229 -26.62 2.95 -5.06
N CYS A 230 -26.18 3.63 -6.11
CA CYS A 230 -25.02 4.50 -6.09
C CYS A 230 -25.25 5.82 -5.34
N ASP A 231 -24.21 6.29 -4.65
CA ASP A 231 -24.15 7.67 -4.18
C ASP A 231 -24.00 8.63 -5.37
N ALA A 232 -24.42 9.90 -5.20
CA ALA A 232 -23.99 10.97 -6.08
C ALA A 232 -22.46 11.07 -6.07
N CYS A 233 -21.83 11.22 -7.24
CA CYS A 233 -20.38 11.16 -7.37
C CYS A 233 -19.80 12.57 -7.61
N PRO A 234 -18.81 13.03 -6.82
CA PRO A 234 -18.21 14.35 -7.06
C PRO A 234 -17.58 14.46 -8.44
N ASP A 235 -16.89 13.40 -8.88
CA ASP A 235 -16.24 13.35 -10.19
C ASP A 235 -17.21 12.78 -11.24
N ALA A 236 -17.49 13.56 -12.29
CA ALA A 236 -18.37 13.14 -13.39
C ALA A 236 -17.89 11.86 -14.09
N GLU A 237 -16.58 11.63 -14.10
CA GLU A 237 -15.98 10.43 -14.69
C GLU A 237 -16.36 9.14 -13.94
N ASP A 238 -16.58 9.21 -12.62
CA ASP A 238 -17.02 8.05 -11.85
C ASP A 238 -18.47 7.68 -12.23
N VAL A 239 -19.32 8.68 -12.55
CA VAL A 239 -20.69 8.47 -13.06
C VAL A 239 -20.67 7.81 -14.45
N VAL A 240 -19.80 8.28 -15.35
CA VAL A 240 -19.63 7.71 -16.69
C VAL A 240 -19.14 6.26 -16.61
N LEU A 241 -18.20 5.96 -15.71
CA LEU A 241 -17.73 4.61 -15.45
C LEU A 241 -18.86 3.69 -14.99
N ILE A 242 -19.63 4.12 -13.99
CA ILE A 242 -20.77 3.35 -13.46
C ILE A 242 -21.80 3.11 -14.56
N ALA A 243 -22.11 4.12 -15.36
CA ALA A 243 -23.04 4.02 -16.46
C ALA A 243 -22.57 3.02 -17.54
N GLY A 244 -21.29 3.05 -17.90
CA GLY A 244 -20.69 2.10 -18.85
C GLY A 244 -20.71 0.65 -18.34
N LEU A 245 -20.28 0.43 -17.09
CA LEU A 245 -20.33 -0.90 -16.46
C LEU A 245 -21.76 -1.41 -16.35
N PHE A 246 -22.71 -0.57 -15.94
CA PHE A 246 -24.11 -0.94 -15.81
C PHE A 246 -24.74 -1.27 -17.16
N ARG A 247 -24.49 -0.45 -18.19
CA ARG A 247 -24.94 -0.73 -19.57
C ARG A 247 -24.42 -2.06 -20.09
N ALA A 248 -23.12 -2.34 -19.90
CA ALA A 248 -22.53 -3.61 -20.30
C ALA A 248 -23.11 -4.80 -19.51
N LEU A 249 -23.36 -4.63 -18.20
CA LEU A 249 -24.04 -5.63 -17.37
C LEU A 249 -25.45 -5.94 -17.85
N VAL A 250 -26.23 -4.92 -18.23
CA VAL A 250 -27.56 -5.09 -18.82
C VAL A 250 -27.47 -5.81 -20.17
N GLY A 251 -26.53 -5.42 -21.05
CA GLY A 251 -26.29 -6.10 -22.32
C GLY A 251 -25.94 -7.58 -22.13
N LYS A 252 -25.06 -7.89 -21.19
CA LYS A 252 -24.71 -9.26 -20.81
C LYS A 252 -25.92 -10.02 -20.27
N ALA A 253 -26.69 -9.42 -19.37
CA ALA A 253 -27.87 -10.05 -18.78
C ALA A 253 -28.96 -10.34 -19.82
N ARG A 254 -29.10 -9.49 -20.85
CA ARG A 254 -29.98 -9.72 -21.99
C ARG A 254 -29.52 -10.93 -22.81
N ALA A 255 -28.24 -10.97 -23.19
CA ALA A 255 -27.67 -12.11 -23.91
C ALA A 255 -27.83 -13.43 -23.13
N ASP A 256 -27.51 -13.42 -21.84
CA ASP A 256 -27.66 -14.59 -20.96
C ASP A 256 -29.13 -15.07 -20.89
N ALA A 257 -30.11 -14.17 -20.93
CA ALA A 257 -31.53 -14.50 -20.94
C ALA A 257 -31.98 -15.07 -22.30
N GLU A 258 -31.52 -14.49 -23.41
CA GLU A 258 -31.79 -14.97 -24.77
C GLU A 258 -31.20 -16.38 -25.00
N ASP A 259 -30.02 -16.64 -24.44
CA ASP A 259 -29.37 -17.96 -24.45
C ASP A 259 -30.01 -18.98 -23.49
N GLY A 260 -31.02 -18.55 -22.70
CA GLY A 260 -31.74 -19.41 -21.76
C GLY A 260 -30.90 -19.85 -20.56
N LEU A 261 -29.87 -19.08 -20.18
CA LEU A 261 -29.07 -19.37 -19.00
C LEU A 261 -29.90 -19.18 -17.71
N PRO A 262 -29.71 -20.04 -16.69
CA PRO A 262 -30.46 -19.95 -15.45
C PRO A 262 -30.19 -18.63 -14.72
N LEU A 263 -31.20 -18.13 -14.01
CA LEU A 263 -31.04 -16.97 -13.13
C LEU A 263 -30.04 -17.27 -12.00
N PRO A 264 -29.22 -16.29 -11.57
CA PRO A 264 -28.30 -16.50 -10.46
C PRO A 264 -29.03 -16.91 -9.18
N ASP A 265 -28.47 -17.91 -8.50
CA ASP A 265 -28.90 -18.37 -7.17
C ASP A 265 -28.03 -17.69 -6.10
N VAL A 266 -28.27 -16.39 -5.90
CA VAL A 266 -27.60 -15.61 -4.84
C VAL A 266 -28.60 -15.36 -3.72
N ARG A 267 -28.22 -15.75 -2.49
CA ARG A 267 -29.03 -15.52 -1.29
C ARG A 267 -29.18 -14.03 -1.03
N HIS A 268 -30.41 -13.60 -0.76
CA HIS A 268 -30.74 -12.20 -0.50
C HIS A 268 -29.95 -11.64 0.71
N GLU A 269 -29.71 -12.46 1.73
CA GLU A 269 -28.93 -12.10 2.92
C GLU A 269 -27.46 -11.81 2.58
N LEU A 270 -26.89 -12.56 1.63
CA LEU A 270 -25.51 -12.33 1.17
C LEU A 270 -25.41 -11.07 0.32
N LEU A 271 -26.38 -10.81 -0.57
CA LEU A 271 -26.45 -9.55 -1.33
C LEU A 271 -26.49 -8.36 -0.37
N ARG A 272 -27.37 -8.41 0.65
CA ARG A 272 -27.47 -7.36 1.66
C ARG A 272 -26.17 -7.17 2.44
N ALA A 273 -25.50 -8.26 2.83
CA ALA A 273 -24.23 -8.21 3.53
C ALA A 273 -23.10 -7.65 2.66
N ALA A 274 -23.08 -8.00 1.36
CA ALA A 274 -22.12 -7.49 0.39
C ALA A 274 -22.31 -5.99 0.13
N SER A 275 -23.55 -5.53 -0.06
CA SER A 275 -23.86 -4.09 -0.20
C SER A 275 -23.49 -3.32 1.08
N TRP A 276 -23.77 -3.87 2.27
CA TRP A 276 -23.33 -3.27 3.53
C TRP A 276 -21.80 -3.20 3.63
N ARG A 277 -21.08 -4.25 3.21
CA ARG A 277 -19.61 -4.25 3.18
C ARG A 277 -19.08 -3.18 2.23
N ALA A 278 -19.64 -3.06 1.03
CA ALA A 278 -19.28 -2.02 0.07
C ALA A 278 -19.52 -0.61 0.65
N ALA A 279 -20.69 -0.38 1.27
CA ALA A 279 -20.98 0.87 1.96
C ALA A 279 -19.96 1.17 3.09
N ARG A 280 -19.47 0.16 3.81
CA ARG A 280 -18.49 0.33 4.89
C ARG A 280 -17.07 0.59 4.37
N SER A 281 -16.66 -0.13 3.34
CA SER A 281 -15.27 -0.23 2.88
C SER A 281 -14.92 0.73 1.76
N GLY A 282 -15.86 1.07 0.86
CA GLY A 282 -15.56 1.78 -0.38
C GLY A 282 -14.53 1.02 -1.22
N LEU A 283 -13.63 1.76 -1.88
CA LEU A 283 -12.49 1.19 -2.62
C LEU A 283 -11.27 0.91 -1.73
N GLU A 284 -11.31 1.34 -0.47
CA GLU A 284 -10.16 1.28 0.43
C GLU A 284 -10.08 -0.04 1.20
N GLY A 285 -11.20 -0.74 1.39
CA GLY A 285 -11.27 -2.03 2.08
C GLY A 285 -11.79 -3.16 1.20
N ASP A 286 -11.63 -4.39 1.67
CA ASP A 286 -12.09 -5.57 0.93
C ASP A 286 -13.62 -5.58 0.76
N LEU A 287 -14.05 -6.12 -0.39
CA LEU A 287 -15.44 -6.36 -0.77
C LEU A 287 -15.74 -7.86 -0.70
N VAL A 288 -17.03 -8.22 -0.75
CA VAL A 288 -17.46 -9.62 -0.78
C VAL A 288 -17.57 -10.06 -2.23
N ASP A 289 -16.79 -11.07 -2.63
CA ASP A 289 -17.05 -11.82 -3.86
C ASP A 289 -18.26 -12.73 -3.65
N LEU A 290 -19.28 -12.62 -4.50
CA LEU A 290 -20.50 -13.44 -4.41
C LEU A 290 -20.39 -14.76 -5.21
N VAL A 291 -19.34 -14.97 -6.00
CA VAL A 291 -19.06 -16.24 -6.70
C VAL A 291 -18.49 -17.27 -5.71
N GLY A 292 -17.54 -16.86 -4.86
CA GLY A 292 -17.06 -17.63 -3.72
C GLY A 292 -16.96 -16.72 -2.50
N PRO A 293 -17.90 -16.78 -1.52
CA PRO A 293 -18.07 -15.79 -0.46
C PRO A 293 -16.79 -15.61 0.36
N SER A 294 -15.97 -14.66 -0.08
CA SER A 294 -14.65 -14.35 0.44
C SER A 294 -14.40 -12.86 0.31
N LEU A 295 -13.50 -12.35 1.15
CA LEU A 295 -13.08 -10.96 1.08
C LEU A 295 -12.01 -10.81 0.00
N VAL A 296 -12.25 -9.90 -0.94
CA VAL A 296 -11.39 -9.66 -2.08
C VAL A 296 -11.15 -8.16 -2.25
N ALA A 297 -9.91 -7.80 -2.59
CA ALA A 297 -9.53 -6.42 -2.81
C ALA A 297 -10.25 -5.82 -4.03
N PRO A 298 -10.70 -4.55 -3.97
CA PRO A 298 -11.41 -3.89 -5.08
C PRO A 298 -10.70 -3.93 -6.44
N PRO A 299 -9.37 -3.76 -6.56
CA PRO A 299 -8.69 -3.85 -7.87
C PRO A 299 -8.89 -5.20 -8.55
N LEU A 300 -8.93 -6.29 -7.79
CA LEU A 300 -9.12 -7.63 -8.35
C LEU A 300 -10.57 -7.82 -8.81
N LEU A 301 -11.55 -7.46 -7.98
CA LEU A 301 -12.97 -7.61 -8.32
C LEU A 301 -13.40 -6.71 -9.49
N ILE A 302 -12.94 -5.46 -9.50
CA ILE A 302 -13.24 -4.53 -10.60
C ILE A 302 -12.53 -4.97 -11.88
N GLY A 303 -11.26 -5.38 -11.80
CA GLY A 303 -10.55 -5.94 -12.96
C GLY A 303 -11.23 -7.16 -13.55
N GLN A 304 -11.65 -8.11 -12.71
CA GLN A 304 -12.42 -9.29 -13.14
C GLN A 304 -13.76 -8.92 -13.78
N LEU A 305 -14.49 -7.95 -13.21
CA LEU A 305 -15.74 -7.47 -13.78
C LEU A 305 -15.52 -6.86 -15.17
N VAL A 306 -14.53 -5.97 -15.30
CA VAL A 306 -14.19 -5.32 -16.58
C VAL A 306 -13.80 -6.38 -17.62
N ASP A 307 -12.92 -7.33 -17.26
CA ASP A 307 -12.53 -8.43 -18.15
C ASP A 307 -13.73 -9.31 -18.55
N GLN A 308 -14.64 -9.59 -17.62
CA GLN A 308 -15.85 -10.37 -17.89
C GLN A 308 -16.79 -9.65 -18.86
N LEU A 309 -16.90 -8.31 -18.76
CA LEU A 309 -17.77 -7.48 -19.59
C LEU A 309 -17.15 -7.05 -20.92
N ARG A 310 -15.87 -7.41 -21.16
CA ARG A 310 -15.15 -7.03 -22.37
C ARG A 310 -15.92 -7.26 -23.67
N PRO A 311 -16.60 -8.40 -23.91
CA PRO A 311 -17.33 -8.59 -25.17
C PRO A 311 -18.42 -7.54 -25.38
N GLN A 312 -19.19 -7.22 -24.34
CA GLN A 312 -20.24 -6.21 -24.40
C GLN A 312 -19.65 -4.81 -24.57
N LEU A 313 -18.57 -4.51 -23.86
CA LEU A 313 -17.88 -3.23 -23.94
C LEU A 313 -17.25 -2.98 -25.32
N GLU A 314 -16.69 -4.02 -25.96
CA GLU A 314 -16.16 -3.94 -27.32
C GLU A 314 -17.28 -3.75 -28.36
N GLU A 315 -18.42 -4.44 -28.20
CA GLU A 315 -19.60 -4.25 -29.06
C GLU A 315 -20.16 -2.81 -28.97
N LEU A 316 -20.15 -2.23 -27.77
CA LEU A 316 -20.61 -0.87 -27.51
C LEU A 316 -19.58 0.22 -27.91
N GLY A 317 -18.32 -0.16 -28.16
CA GLY A 317 -17.21 0.78 -28.37
C GLY A 317 -16.71 1.46 -27.10
N ASP A 318 -17.06 0.95 -25.91
CA ASP A 318 -16.75 1.54 -24.60
C ASP A 318 -15.51 0.94 -23.92
N TRP A 319 -14.93 -0.15 -24.46
CA TRP A 319 -13.89 -0.93 -23.78
C TRP A 319 -12.72 -0.11 -23.26
N GLU A 320 -12.07 0.67 -24.14
CA GLU A 320 -10.89 1.47 -23.76
C GLU A 320 -11.26 2.50 -22.68
N GLN A 321 -12.40 3.17 -22.86
CA GLN A 321 -12.87 4.20 -21.94
C GLN A 321 -13.21 3.63 -20.56
N VAL A 322 -13.93 2.52 -20.48
CA VAL A 322 -14.29 1.87 -19.20
C VAL A 322 -13.04 1.31 -18.51
N LEU A 323 -12.11 0.72 -19.27
CA LEU A 323 -10.84 0.24 -18.73
C LEU A 323 -10.02 1.38 -18.11
N GLU A 324 -9.79 2.47 -18.85
CA GLU A 324 -9.06 3.63 -18.36
C GLU A 324 -9.73 4.26 -17.14
N LEU A 325 -11.05 4.45 -17.19
CA LEU A 325 -11.82 5.01 -16.08
C LEU A 325 -11.75 4.13 -14.82
N SER A 326 -11.80 2.81 -14.99
CA SER A 326 -11.68 1.85 -13.87
C SER A 326 -10.31 1.91 -13.19
N GLN A 327 -9.23 1.95 -13.97
CA GLN A 327 -7.86 2.09 -13.47
C GLN A 327 -7.68 3.44 -12.77
N ALA A 328 -8.23 4.50 -13.36
CA ALA A 328 -8.16 5.84 -12.81
C ALA A 328 -8.95 5.93 -11.48
N ALA A 329 -10.14 5.35 -11.38
CA ALA A 329 -10.92 5.29 -10.14
C ALA A 329 -10.17 4.54 -9.03
N LEU A 330 -9.55 3.39 -9.35
CA LEU A 330 -8.74 2.61 -8.41
C LEU A 330 -7.51 3.38 -7.92
N SER A 331 -6.78 4.05 -8.82
CA SER A 331 -5.59 4.85 -8.47
C SER A 331 -5.92 6.06 -7.59
N ARG A 332 -7.06 6.72 -7.82
CA ARG A 332 -7.50 7.88 -7.03
C ARG A 332 -8.06 7.49 -5.65
N GLY A 333 -8.55 6.26 -5.51
CA GLY A 333 -9.40 5.81 -4.40
C GLY A 333 -10.82 6.40 -4.49
N SER A 334 -11.67 6.09 -3.51
CA SER A 334 -13.05 6.58 -3.44
C SER A 334 -13.13 8.08 -3.13
N ALA A 335 -14.25 8.71 -3.47
CA ALA A 335 -14.54 10.07 -3.05
C ALA A 335 -14.57 10.21 -1.53
N ALA A 336 -15.02 9.18 -0.81
CA ALA A 336 -14.99 9.14 0.64
C ALA A 336 -13.56 9.24 1.22
N ALA A 337 -12.59 8.55 0.63
CA ALA A 337 -11.19 8.68 1.05
C ALA A 337 -10.62 10.06 0.73
N ARG A 338 -10.96 10.65 -0.43
CA ARG A 338 -10.56 12.02 -0.77
C ARG A 338 -11.09 13.04 0.24
N GLN A 339 -12.34 12.91 0.67
CA GLN A 339 -12.93 13.76 1.71
C GLN A 339 -12.20 13.63 3.05
N ARG A 340 -11.88 12.41 3.49
CA ARG A 340 -11.09 12.20 4.71
C ARG A 340 -9.68 12.80 4.62
N ARG A 341 -9.05 12.73 3.44
CA ARG A 341 -7.77 13.40 3.17
C ARG A 341 -7.90 14.92 3.25
N ALA A 342 -8.99 15.50 2.74
CA ALA A 342 -9.27 16.93 2.83
C ALA A 342 -9.45 17.38 4.29
N PHE A 343 -10.28 16.67 5.06
CA PHE A 343 -10.45 16.92 6.49
C PHE A 343 -9.13 16.78 7.27
N GLY A 344 -8.30 15.79 6.92
CA GLY A 344 -7.02 15.54 7.58
C GLY A 344 -6.00 16.67 7.46
N ARG A 345 -6.25 17.70 6.64
CA ARG A 345 -5.35 18.86 6.49
C ARG A 345 -5.41 19.82 7.66
N ARG A 346 -6.61 20.34 7.97
CA ARG A 346 -6.82 21.31 9.06
C ARG A 346 -7.76 20.82 10.15
N GLY A 347 -8.40 19.67 9.95
CA GLY A 347 -9.48 19.19 10.83
C GLY A 347 -10.79 19.94 10.65
N GLU A 348 -10.96 20.67 9.54
CA GLU A 348 -12.14 21.48 9.25
C GLU A 348 -13.03 20.81 8.20
N LEU A 349 -14.34 20.77 8.43
CA LEU A 349 -15.30 20.20 7.47
C LEU A 349 -15.56 21.14 6.28
N SER A 350 -15.26 22.44 6.41
CA SER A 350 -15.26 23.38 5.29
C SER A 350 -14.31 22.94 4.19
N ASP A 351 -13.12 22.42 4.54
CA ASP A 351 -12.16 21.91 3.55
C ASP A 351 -12.73 20.73 2.74
N VAL A 352 -13.56 19.91 3.39
CA VAL A 352 -14.24 18.80 2.73
C VAL A 352 -15.27 19.32 1.73
N VAL A 353 -16.08 20.30 2.15
CA VAL A 353 -17.09 20.93 1.28
C VAL A 353 -16.42 21.65 0.11
N ASP A 354 -15.33 22.38 0.34
CA ASP A 354 -14.61 23.09 -0.73
C ASP A 354 -14.03 22.12 -1.78
N VAL A 355 -13.47 20.98 -1.36
CA VAL A 355 -13.01 19.93 -2.28
C VAL A 355 -14.17 19.31 -3.06
N LEU A 356 -15.30 19.08 -2.39
CA LEU A 356 -16.51 18.55 -3.04
C LEU A 356 -17.07 19.51 -4.09
N ILE A 357 -17.14 20.81 -3.79
CA ILE A 357 -17.54 21.85 -4.75
C ILE A 357 -16.59 21.83 -5.95
N ALA A 358 -15.28 21.85 -5.69
CA ALA A 358 -14.27 21.89 -6.77
C ALA A 358 -14.34 20.67 -7.68
N HIS A 359 -14.49 19.46 -7.14
CA HIS A 359 -14.60 18.24 -7.93
C HIS A 359 -15.92 18.17 -8.70
N THR A 360 -17.03 18.61 -8.08
CA THR A 360 -18.34 18.70 -8.77
C THR A 360 -18.22 19.55 -10.04
N GLN A 361 -17.45 20.64 -9.96
CA GLN A 361 -17.12 21.57 -11.05
C GLN A 361 -16.06 21.06 -12.04
N GLY A 362 -15.54 19.85 -11.86
CA GLY A 362 -14.45 19.31 -12.69
C GLY A 362 -13.13 20.05 -12.51
N ARG A 363 -12.93 20.79 -11.41
CA ARG A 363 -11.69 21.50 -11.10
C ARG A 363 -10.74 20.61 -10.30
N THR A 364 -9.49 20.57 -10.72
CA THR A 364 -8.42 19.94 -9.93
C THR A 364 -7.99 20.91 -8.83
N VAL A 365 -8.20 20.55 -7.57
CA VAL A 365 -7.65 21.31 -6.44
C VAL A 365 -6.14 21.04 -6.39
N ARG A 366 -5.32 22.00 -6.82
CA ARG A 366 -3.88 21.98 -6.52
C ARG A 366 -3.71 22.27 -5.04
N THR A 367 -3.18 21.30 -4.32
CA THR A 367 -3.10 21.33 -2.87
C THR A 367 -1.76 21.92 -2.46
N GLU A 368 -1.73 23.21 -2.15
CA GLU A 368 -0.63 23.80 -1.38
C GLU A 368 -0.75 23.33 0.09
N PRO A 369 0.37 23.14 0.82
CA PRO A 369 0.34 22.77 2.23
C PRO A 369 -0.35 23.87 3.07
N PRO A 370 -1.18 23.53 4.06
CA PRO A 370 -1.94 24.53 4.83
C PRO A 370 -1.03 25.36 5.76
N ALA A 371 -1.41 26.64 5.94
CA ALA A 371 -0.72 27.63 6.78
C ALA A 371 -1.28 27.78 8.21
N THR A 372 -2.08 26.84 8.73
CA THR A 372 -2.63 26.92 10.10
C THR A 372 -2.62 25.56 10.81
N VAL A 373 -1.96 25.54 11.97
CA VAL A 373 -1.60 24.40 12.81
C VAL A 373 -2.81 23.88 13.61
N PRO A 374 -3.20 22.59 13.52
CA PRO A 374 -4.07 21.93 14.48
C PRO A 374 -3.44 21.95 15.88
N SER A 375 -4.25 21.96 16.93
CA SER A 375 -3.71 21.83 18.30
C SER A 375 -2.83 20.58 18.43
N THR A 376 -1.60 20.76 18.90
CA THR A 376 -0.63 19.68 19.11
C THR A 376 -1.24 18.56 19.97
N PRO A 377 -1.23 17.29 19.51
CA PRO A 377 -1.58 16.12 20.30
C PRO A 377 -0.96 16.15 21.71
N GLN A 378 -1.68 15.68 22.73
CA GLN A 378 -1.16 15.71 24.11
C GLN A 378 0.14 14.92 24.26
N LEU A 379 0.27 13.82 23.52
CA LEU A 379 1.51 13.02 23.50
C LEU A 379 2.69 13.72 22.81
N LEU A 380 2.43 14.78 22.03
CA LEU A 380 3.44 15.59 21.36
C LEU A 380 3.76 16.90 22.11
N VAL A 381 3.24 17.09 23.33
CA VAL A 381 3.62 18.24 24.15
C VAL A 381 5.11 18.15 24.50
N GLY A 382 5.89 19.15 24.07
CA GLY A 382 7.35 19.15 24.22
C GLY A 382 8.09 18.36 23.13
N TYR A 383 7.38 17.84 22.12
CA TYR A 383 7.98 17.22 20.96
C TYR A 383 8.49 18.30 20.00
N HIS A 384 9.80 18.30 19.75
CA HIS A 384 10.45 19.22 18.83
C HIS A 384 10.87 18.46 17.58
N ALA A 385 10.11 18.56 16.50
CA ALA A 385 10.52 18.03 15.20
C ALA A 385 11.83 18.73 14.79
N GLY A 386 12.92 17.97 14.71
CA GLY A 386 14.28 18.50 14.51
C GLY A 386 15.15 18.49 15.77
N GLY A 387 15.38 17.30 16.34
CA GLY A 387 16.20 17.13 17.55
C GLY A 387 17.57 17.81 17.46
N GLY A 388 17.72 18.97 18.12
CA GLY A 388 18.98 19.71 18.22
C GLY A 388 19.52 20.25 16.88
N GLU A 389 20.76 20.75 16.89
CA GLU A 389 21.46 21.36 15.73
C GLU A 389 21.65 20.43 14.50
N LEU A 390 21.15 19.19 14.52
CA LEU A 390 21.54 18.11 13.59
C LEU A 390 20.38 17.40 12.84
N ALA A 391 19.10 17.76 13.03
CA ALA A 391 17.98 17.13 12.32
C ALA A 391 17.01 18.16 11.72
N ALA A 392 16.72 18.06 10.42
CA ALA A 392 15.87 19.02 9.69
C ALA A 392 14.48 18.47 9.26
N PHE A 393 14.28 17.14 9.21
CA PHE A 393 13.03 16.54 8.71
C PHE A 393 12.53 15.43 9.63
N ASP A 394 11.26 15.51 10.03
CA ASP A 394 10.57 14.43 10.75
C ASP A 394 9.44 13.86 9.88
N GLU A 395 9.34 12.53 9.86
CA GLU A 395 8.44 11.81 8.96
C GLU A 395 6.99 11.78 9.40
N ALA A 396 6.68 12.16 10.64
CA ALA A 396 5.32 12.14 11.17
C ALA A 396 4.83 13.50 11.64
N VAL A 397 5.74 14.44 11.95
CA VAL A 397 5.42 15.76 12.50
C VAL A 397 6.14 16.83 11.70
N SER A 398 5.41 17.80 11.16
CA SER A 398 5.99 18.98 10.52
C SER A 398 6.82 19.82 11.51
N GLU A 399 7.68 20.70 10.99
CA GLU A 399 8.46 21.67 11.78
C GLU A 399 7.57 22.54 12.69
N GLY A 400 6.33 22.84 12.25
CA GLY A 400 5.33 23.57 13.03
C GLY A 400 4.64 22.75 14.14
N GLY A 401 5.08 21.51 14.40
CA GLY A 401 4.51 20.63 15.42
C GLY A 401 3.17 19.98 15.03
N THR A 402 2.76 20.09 13.76
CA THR A 402 1.54 19.48 13.23
C THR A 402 1.82 18.06 12.75
N VAL A 403 0.99 17.09 13.15
CA VAL A 403 1.05 15.72 12.62
C VAL A 403 0.73 15.71 11.12
N LEU A 404 1.57 15.04 10.33
CA LEU A 404 1.37 14.93 8.89
C LEU A 404 0.10 14.13 8.56
N PRO A 405 -0.63 14.43 7.46
CA PRO A 405 -1.95 13.88 7.20
C PRO A 405 -2.02 12.34 7.22
N HIS A 406 -1.01 11.67 6.67
CA HIS A 406 -0.95 10.21 6.62
C HIS A 406 -0.70 9.56 8.00
N TYR A 407 -0.28 10.32 9.02
CA TYR A 407 -0.18 9.86 10.42
C TYR A 407 -1.39 10.25 11.27
N GLY A 408 -2.31 11.08 10.76
CA GLY A 408 -3.36 11.70 11.57
C GLY A 408 -4.25 10.71 12.32
N TRP A 409 -4.60 9.57 11.72
CA TRP A 409 -5.42 8.57 12.42
C TRP A 409 -4.65 7.84 13.54
N MET A 410 -3.38 7.52 13.30
CA MET A 410 -2.52 6.85 14.26
C MET A 410 -2.42 7.73 15.51
N PHE A 411 -2.09 9.01 15.33
CA PHE A 411 -1.98 9.95 16.45
C PHE A 411 -3.30 10.18 17.19
N ARG A 412 -4.45 10.17 16.51
CA ARG A 412 -5.75 10.19 17.20
C ARG A 412 -5.98 8.95 18.06
N THR A 413 -5.52 7.77 17.62
CA THR A 413 -5.60 6.55 18.43
C THR A 413 -4.63 6.59 19.60
N LEU A 414 -3.38 7.01 19.38
CA LEU A 414 -2.38 7.15 20.42
C LEU A 414 -2.83 8.16 21.50
N ASP A 415 -3.40 9.30 21.11
CA ASP A 415 -3.93 10.29 22.05
C ASP A 415 -5.09 9.74 22.90
N ARG A 416 -5.95 8.88 22.34
CA ARG A 416 -7.01 8.21 23.12
C ARG A 416 -6.44 7.24 24.16
N LEU A 417 -5.34 6.57 23.85
CA LEU A 417 -4.62 5.72 24.81
C LEU A 417 -3.94 6.59 25.89
N GLY A 418 -3.38 7.73 25.48
CA GLY A 418 -2.59 8.64 26.31
C GLY A 418 -1.35 7.97 26.89
N THR A 419 -0.57 8.70 27.69
CA THR A 419 0.69 8.20 28.27
C THR A 419 0.49 6.90 29.06
N ARG A 420 -0.58 6.80 29.86
CA ARG A 420 -0.85 5.59 30.65
C ARG A 420 -1.13 4.38 29.77
N GLY A 421 -1.88 4.54 28.68
CA GLY A 421 -2.13 3.46 27.73
C GLY A 421 -0.85 3.03 27.01
N MET A 422 0.01 3.99 26.65
CA MET A 422 1.31 3.70 26.02
C MET A 422 2.26 2.93 26.96
N VAL A 423 2.35 3.30 28.23
CA VAL A 423 3.14 2.56 29.24
C VAL A 423 2.61 1.14 29.45
N ALA A 424 1.28 0.97 29.44
CA ALA A 424 0.66 -0.36 29.50
C ALA A 424 0.98 -1.19 28.25
N ALA A 425 0.97 -0.57 27.06
CA ALA A 425 1.34 -1.22 25.81
C ALA A 425 2.82 -1.62 25.78
N GLU A 426 3.74 -0.80 26.29
CA GLU A 426 5.17 -1.16 26.38
C GLU A 426 5.37 -2.37 27.30
N SER A 427 4.64 -2.41 28.42
CA SER A 427 4.64 -3.55 29.35
C SER A 427 4.06 -4.82 28.71
N ALA A 428 2.96 -4.69 27.95
CA ALA A 428 2.38 -5.80 27.19
C ALA A 428 3.33 -6.31 26.10
N LEU A 429 3.97 -5.41 25.36
CA LEU A 429 4.98 -5.73 24.36
C LEU A 429 6.13 -6.55 24.98
N ARG A 430 6.69 -6.08 26.11
CA ARG A 430 7.76 -6.79 26.81
C ARG A 430 7.34 -8.19 27.24
N THR A 431 6.11 -8.33 27.75
CA THR A 431 5.54 -9.61 28.18
C THR A 431 5.42 -10.58 26.99
N GLU A 432 4.92 -10.09 25.85
CA GLU A 432 4.75 -10.88 24.64
C GLU A 432 6.09 -11.29 24.01
N GLN A 433 7.09 -10.40 24.03
CA GLN A 433 8.45 -10.71 23.60
C GLN A 433 9.09 -11.81 24.45
N GLN A 434 8.92 -11.74 25.78
CA GLN A 434 9.40 -12.78 26.71
C GLN A 434 8.70 -14.12 26.44
N ALA A 435 7.37 -14.11 26.33
CA ALA A 435 6.58 -15.33 26.09
C ALA A 435 6.97 -16.04 24.79
N ARG A 436 7.35 -15.29 23.76
CA ARG A 436 7.75 -15.82 22.44
C ARG A 436 9.26 -16.05 22.30
N GLY A 437 10.07 -15.62 23.28
CA GLY A 437 11.52 -15.68 23.21
C GLY A 437 12.10 -14.83 22.08
N VAL A 438 11.54 -13.63 21.85
CA VAL A 438 12.03 -12.70 20.80
C VAL A 438 13.30 -12.03 21.30
N THR A 439 14.44 -12.65 21.03
CA THR A 439 15.75 -12.21 21.51
C THR A 439 16.69 -11.81 20.38
N PHE A 440 17.73 -11.09 20.77
CA PHE A 440 18.90 -10.77 19.96
C PHE A 440 20.15 -10.71 20.84
N ARG A 441 21.33 -10.85 20.25
CA ARG A 441 22.62 -10.76 20.95
C ARG A 441 23.40 -9.55 20.44
N VAL A 442 24.00 -8.78 21.35
CA VAL A 442 24.84 -7.61 21.03
C VAL A 442 26.31 -8.01 21.13
N GLY A 443 27.02 -8.05 19.99
CA GLY A 443 28.45 -8.38 19.94
C GLY A 443 28.79 -9.78 20.48
N ASN A 444 30.00 -9.96 21.00
CA ASN A 444 30.49 -11.21 21.61
C ASN A 444 29.97 -11.43 23.05
N GLY A 445 28.86 -10.83 23.44
CA GLY A 445 28.30 -10.97 24.78
C GLY A 445 27.55 -12.29 24.99
N ASP A 446 27.72 -12.92 26.14
CA ASP A 446 27.11 -14.23 26.49
C ASP A 446 25.61 -14.18 26.89
N THR A 447 24.94 -13.02 26.80
CA THR A 447 23.56 -12.87 27.29
C THR A 447 22.59 -12.39 26.22
N ASP A 448 21.52 -13.18 26.02
CA ASP A 448 20.40 -12.81 25.15
C ASP A 448 19.63 -11.65 25.76
N ARG A 449 19.34 -10.63 24.94
CA ARG A 449 18.47 -9.50 25.31
C ARG A 449 17.19 -9.56 24.51
N LEU A 450 16.11 -8.99 25.04
CA LEU A 450 14.87 -8.82 24.27
C LEU A 450 15.11 -7.85 23.12
N PHE A 451 14.57 -8.18 21.96
CA PHE A 451 14.67 -7.33 20.78
C PHE A 451 14.07 -5.94 21.04
N PRO A 452 14.84 -4.84 20.98
CA PRO A 452 14.32 -3.49 21.21
C PRO A 452 13.37 -3.11 20.08
N LEU A 453 12.08 -3.01 20.39
CA LEU A 453 11.03 -2.64 19.46
C LEU A 453 10.26 -1.46 20.04
N ASP A 454 10.21 -0.36 19.29
CA ASP A 454 9.39 0.79 19.63
C ASP A 454 7.94 0.55 19.23
N LEU A 455 7.02 1.14 19.99
CA LEU A 455 5.58 0.97 19.79
C LEU A 455 5.07 1.65 18.52
N ILE A 456 5.67 2.76 18.08
CA ILE A 456 5.10 3.61 17.04
C ILE A 456 5.51 3.07 15.66
N PRO A 457 4.58 2.53 14.86
CA PRO A 457 4.89 2.05 13.52
C PRO A 457 5.28 3.21 12.60
N ARG A 458 6.24 2.96 11.70
CA ARG A 458 6.64 3.89 10.65
C ARG A 458 5.86 3.62 9.37
N ILE A 459 5.29 4.64 8.76
CA ILE A 459 4.50 4.53 7.53
C ILE A 459 5.39 4.86 6.34
N ILE A 460 5.38 3.99 5.33
CA ILE A 460 5.93 4.27 4.01
C ILE A 460 4.75 4.41 3.05
N THR A 461 4.64 5.57 2.41
CA THR A 461 3.53 5.87 1.48
C THR A 461 3.60 4.96 0.25
N SER A 462 2.48 4.83 -0.48
CA SER A 462 2.46 4.04 -1.71
C SER A 462 3.40 4.63 -2.77
N GLU A 463 3.42 5.95 -2.92
CA GLU A 463 4.34 6.68 -3.82
C GLU A 463 5.82 6.46 -3.46
N ASP A 464 6.17 6.57 -2.18
CA ASP A 464 7.53 6.26 -1.72
C ASP A 464 7.88 4.79 -2.01
N TRP A 465 6.97 3.86 -1.72
CA TRP A 465 7.22 2.44 -1.89
C TRP A 465 7.35 2.01 -3.35
N GLU A 466 6.56 2.58 -4.26
CA GLU A 466 6.69 2.36 -5.70
C GLU A 466 8.06 2.83 -6.20
N SER A 467 8.46 4.04 -5.83
CA SER A 467 9.76 4.62 -6.18
C SER A 467 10.93 3.79 -5.64
N LEU A 468 10.86 3.42 -4.35
CA LEU A 468 11.84 2.54 -3.71
C LEU A 468 11.89 1.19 -4.41
N THR A 469 10.75 0.59 -4.74
CA THR A 469 10.68 -0.73 -5.38
C THR A 469 11.40 -0.72 -6.73
N ALA A 470 11.12 0.28 -7.58
CA ALA A 470 11.76 0.41 -8.88
C ALA A 470 13.28 0.59 -8.77
N GLY A 471 13.74 1.48 -7.90
CA GLY A 471 15.16 1.77 -7.74
C GLY A 471 15.95 0.64 -7.06
N LEU A 472 15.36 -0.04 -6.07
CA LEU A 472 15.96 -1.21 -5.44
C LEU A 472 16.12 -2.37 -6.44
N ALA A 473 15.10 -2.60 -7.27
CA ALA A 473 15.18 -3.61 -8.32
C ALA A 473 16.25 -3.28 -9.37
N GLN A 474 16.35 -2.02 -9.81
CA GLN A 474 17.44 -1.56 -10.69
C GLN A 474 18.81 -1.80 -10.07
N ARG A 475 19.02 -1.35 -8.83
CA ARG A 475 20.30 -1.45 -8.14
C ARG A 475 20.77 -2.90 -8.02
N VAL A 476 19.88 -3.80 -7.61
CA VAL A 476 20.22 -5.21 -7.43
C VAL A 476 20.50 -5.92 -8.76
N ARG A 477 19.82 -5.55 -9.87
CA ARG A 477 20.19 -6.03 -11.22
C ARG A 477 21.62 -5.64 -11.59
N ALA A 478 22.02 -4.39 -11.32
CA ALA A 478 23.36 -3.90 -11.61
C ALA A 478 24.43 -4.59 -10.73
N LEU A 479 24.15 -4.79 -9.43
CA LEU A 479 25.03 -5.51 -8.52
C LEU A 479 25.19 -6.98 -8.92
N GLU A 480 24.12 -7.65 -9.33
CA GLU A 480 24.16 -9.03 -9.84
C GLU A 480 25.05 -9.12 -11.09
N ALA A 481 24.88 -8.20 -12.05
CA ALA A 481 25.71 -8.11 -13.25
C ALA A 481 27.19 -7.84 -12.91
N PHE A 482 27.44 -6.95 -11.95
CA PHE A 482 28.78 -6.64 -11.45
C PHE A 482 29.47 -7.87 -10.86
N VAL A 483 28.83 -8.58 -9.93
CA VAL A 483 29.41 -9.79 -9.32
C VAL A 483 29.71 -10.86 -10.37
N ARG A 484 28.81 -11.04 -11.36
CA ARG A 484 29.05 -11.96 -12.47
C ARG A 484 30.26 -11.57 -13.30
N ASP A 485 30.40 -10.29 -13.64
CA ASP A 485 31.51 -9.81 -14.46
C ASP A 485 32.85 -9.93 -13.76
N VAL A 486 32.97 -9.53 -12.48
CA VAL A 486 34.25 -9.58 -11.75
C VAL A 486 34.79 -10.99 -11.51
N TYR A 487 33.89 -11.99 -11.48
CA TYR A 487 34.28 -13.40 -11.42
C TYR A 487 34.38 -14.07 -12.81
N GLY A 488 33.91 -13.41 -13.85
CA GLY A 488 33.95 -13.84 -15.25
C GLY A 488 35.00 -13.07 -16.07
N GLU A 489 34.53 -12.34 -17.08
CA GLU A 489 35.35 -11.65 -18.09
C GLU A 489 36.01 -10.35 -17.59
N ARG A 490 35.51 -9.76 -16.51
CA ARG A 490 35.99 -8.50 -15.92
C ARG A 490 35.95 -7.32 -16.90
N ARG A 491 34.90 -7.22 -17.72
CA ARG A 491 34.73 -6.19 -18.75
C ARG A 491 34.66 -4.78 -18.16
N ILE A 492 34.01 -4.57 -17.01
CA ILE A 492 33.95 -3.25 -16.36
C ILE A 492 35.34 -2.71 -15.99
N ILE A 493 36.30 -3.60 -15.76
CA ILE A 493 37.70 -3.25 -15.49
C ILE A 493 38.46 -3.04 -16.79
N ALA A 494 38.27 -3.93 -17.78
CA ALA A 494 38.91 -3.81 -19.09
C ALA A 494 38.53 -2.50 -19.82
N ASP A 495 37.28 -2.07 -19.65
CA ASP A 495 36.74 -0.83 -20.22
C ASP A 495 37.08 0.42 -19.39
N GLY A 496 37.80 0.26 -18.27
CA GLY A 496 38.29 1.37 -17.44
C GLY A 496 37.23 2.06 -16.59
N VAL A 497 36.03 1.50 -16.46
CA VAL A 497 34.95 2.05 -15.62
C VAL A 497 35.25 1.87 -14.14
N LEU A 498 35.83 0.72 -13.77
CA LEU A 498 36.23 0.43 -12.39
C LEU A 498 37.73 0.08 -12.31
N PRO A 499 38.52 0.72 -11.43
CA PRO A 499 39.93 0.36 -11.25
C PRO A 499 40.10 -1.06 -10.72
N THR A 500 41.08 -1.81 -11.23
CA THR A 500 41.38 -3.20 -10.79
C THR A 500 41.57 -3.32 -9.28
N GLN A 501 42.22 -2.33 -8.66
CA GLN A 501 42.52 -2.32 -7.22
C GLN A 501 41.26 -2.26 -6.34
N VAL A 502 40.17 -1.67 -6.83
CA VAL A 502 38.88 -1.62 -6.11
C VAL A 502 38.29 -3.02 -5.93
N VAL A 503 38.56 -3.93 -6.88
CA VAL A 503 38.05 -5.32 -6.84
C VAL A 503 39.06 -6.27 -6.20
N ASP A 504 40.31 -6.26 -6.68
CA ASP A 504 41.33 -7.22 -6.22
C ASP A 504 41.77 -6.96 -4.78
N GLY A 505 41.62 -5.72 -4.29
CA GLY A 505 41.88 -5.32 -2.91
C GLY A 505 40.67 -5.45 -1.98
N ALA A 506 39.47 -5.74 -2.50
CA ALA A 506 38.26 -5.81 -1.68
C ALA A 506 38.36 -6.96 -0.67
N PRO A 507 38.19 -6.73 0.64
CA PRO A 507 38.20 -7.76 1.68
C PRO A 507 37.21 -8.90 1.43
N GLY A 508 36.09 -8.61 0.77
CA GLY A 508 35.08 -9.60 0.42
C GLY A 508 35.34 -10.38 -0.88
N TRP A 509 36.42 -10.07 -1.61
CA TRP A 509 36.80 -10.82 -2.80
C TRP A 509 37.32 -12.20 -2.43
N SER A 510 36.67 -13.24 -2.94
CA SER A 510 37.06 -14.65 -2.72
C SER A 510 37.21 -15.40 -4.04
N ARG A 511 38.26 -16.21 -4.18
CA ARG A 511 38.42 -17.11 -5.35
C ARG A 511 37.26 -18.11 -5.48
N LEU A 512 36.54 -18.37 -4.39
CA LEU A 512 35.36 -19.23 -4.41
C LEU A 512 34.22 -18.64 -5.26
N GLY A 513 34.19 -17.32 -5.45
CA GLY A 513 33.22 -16.68 -6.34
C GLY A 513 33.29 -17.19 -7.78
N LYS A 514 34.46 -17.66 -8.24
CA LYS A 514 34.67 -18.28 -9.56
C LYS A 514 34.13 -19.71 -9.68
N LEU A 515 33.80 -20.34 -8.55
CA LEU A 515 33.26 -21.69 -8.53
C LEU A 515 31.73 -21.70 -8.74
N VAL A 516 31.08 -20.56 -8.58
CA VAL A 516 29.63 -20.47 -8.75
C VAL A 516 29.29 -20.57 -10.25
N PRO A 517 28.33 -21.44 -10.65
CA PRO A 517 27.92 -21.56 -12.06
C PRO A 517 27.52 -20.22 -12.68
N ALA A 518 27.81 -20.03 -13.97
CA ALA A 518 27.65 -18.74 -14.67
C ALA A 518 26.18 -18.28 -14.76
N ASP A 519 25.25 -19.23 -14.72
CA ASP A 519 23.81 -19.05 -14.85
C ASP A 519 23.08 -19.03 -13.48
N ALA A 520 23.80 -19.25 -12.38
CA ALA A 520 23.24 -19.17 -11.04
C ALA A 520 22.89 -17.73 -10.64
N VAL A 521 21.75 -17.56 -9.95
CA VAL A 521 21.44 -16.31 -9.24
C VAL A 521 22.40 -16.16 -8.07
N ARG A 522 23.17 -15.08 -8.04
CA ARG A 522 24.20 -14.89 -7.01
C ARG A 522 23.66 -14.19 -5.78
N ILE A 523 22.91 -13.12 -5.98
CA ILE A 523 22.33 -12.28 -4.93
C ILE A 523 20.85 -12.63 -4.79
N ALA A 524 20.56 -13.81 -4.23
CA ALA A 524 19.18 -14.27 -4.04
C ALA A 524 18.40 -13.41 -3.04
N VAL A 525 19.07 -12.87 -2.02
CA VAL A 525 18.51 -11.96 -1.03
C VAL A 525 19.46 -10.77 -0.84
N ALA A 526 19.05 -9.56 -1.18
CA ALA A 526 19.78 -8.35 -0.85
C ALA A 526 19.08 -7.60 0.28
N GLY A 527 19.83 -7.11 1.26
CA GLY A 527 19.35 -6.14 2.25
C GLY A 527 19.93 -4.76 1.92
N ILE A 528 19.08 -3.80 1.58
CA ILE A 528 19.51 -2.46 1.17
C ILE A 528 19.09 -1.47 2.25
N ASP A 529 20.07 -0.78 2.83
CA ASP A 529 19.86 0.22 3.87
C ASP A 529 19.61 1.56 3.21
N LEU A 530 18.49 2.18 3.56
CA LEU A 530 17.97 3.41 3.00
C LEU A 530 17.78 4.45 4.09
N VAL A 531 18.12 5.68 3.76
CA VAL A 531 17.92 6.84 4.64
C VAL A 531 17.26 7.95 3.85
N ARG A 532 16.63 8.88 4.55
CA ARG A 532 15.92 10.03 3.98
C ARG A 532 16.38 11.27 4.72
N ASP A 533 16.62 12.36 4.01
CA ASP A 533 16.98 13.66 4.58
C ASP A 533 15.85 14.70 4.49
N ARG A 534 14.94 14.52 3.54
CA ARG A 534 13.73 15.34 3.33
C ARG A 534 12.58 14.51 2.74
N ALA A 535 11.38 15.08 2.70
CA ALA A 535 10.18 14.44 2.12
C ALA A 535 10.34 13.99 0.65
N ASP A 536 11.39 14.43 -0.03
CA ASP A 536 11.73 14.10 -1.41
C ASP A 536 12.40 12.78 -1.76
N HIS A 537 13.26 12.39 -0.82
CA HIS A 537 14.63 12.06 -1.25
C HIS A 537 15.21 10.96 -0.40
N TRP A 538 15.45 9.83 -1.06
CA TRP A 538 16.03 8.65 -0.46
C TRP A 538 17.46 8.45 -0.94
N TYR A 539 18.34 8.09 -0.01
CA TYR A 539 19.67 7.60 -0.31
C TYR A 539 19.79 6.13 0.09
N VAL A 540 20.50 5.36 -0.71
CA VAL A 540 21.06 4.08 -0.27
C VAL A 540 22.27 4.39 0.59
N LEU A 541 22.30 3.92 1.83
CA LEU A 541 23.42 4.06 2.75
C LEU A 541 24.43 2.89 2.64
N GLU A 542 23.92 1.67 2.46
CA GLU A 542 24.73 0.45 2.46
C GLU A 542 24.00 -0.71 1.75
N ASP A 543 24.75 -1.51 1.00
CA ASP A 543 24.28 -2.77 0.42
C ASP A 543 24.70 -3.94 1.32
N ASN A 544 23.85 -4.94 1.52
CA ASN A 544 24.16 -6.13 2.31
C ASN A 544 23.87 -7.38 1.47
N LEU A 545 24.91 -7.98 0.89
CA LEU A 545 24.78 -9.01 -0.16
C LEU A 545 25.35 -10.37 0.28
N ARG A 546 25.86 -10.47 1.50
CA ARG A 546 26.32 -11.73 2.11
C ARG A 546 25.18 -12.46 2.83
N VAL A 547 24.86 -12.01 4.05
CA VAL A 547 23.90 -12.65 4.96
C VAL A 547 22.99 -11.57 5.56
N PRO A 548 22.16 -10.90 4.74
CA PRO A 548 21.29 -9.86 5.26
C PRO A 548 20.29 -10.43 6.27
N SER A 549 20.16 -9.75 7.40
CA SER A 549 19.21 -10.05 8.48
C SER A 549 18.17 -8.94 8.60
N GLY A 550 17.01 -9.30 9.17
CA GLY A 550 15.94 -8.36 9.50
C GLY A 550 14.54 -8.76 9.02
N ILE A 551 14.40 -9.66 8.03
CA ILE A 551 13.08 -10.08 7.53
C ILE A 551 12.25 -10.70 8.66
N GLY A 552 12.81 -11.64 9.42
CA GLY A 552 12.09 -12.24 10.54
C GLY A 552 11.75 -11.24 11.64
N TYR A 553 12.59 -10.23 11.86
CA TYR A 553 12.33 -9.14 12.79
C TYR A 553 11.19 -8.22 12.31
N ALA A 554 11.09 -7.93 11.01
CA ALA A 554 9.95 -7.20 10.44
C ALA A 554 8.64 -8.00 10.62
N LEU A 555 8.65 -9.30 10.31
CA LEU A 555 7.49 -10.19 10.48
C LEU A 555 7.00 -10.25 11.92
N ILE A 556 7.92 -10.41 12.89
CA ILE A 556 7.53 -10.51 14.30
C ILE A 556 7.12 -9.15 14.86
N SER A 557 7.70 -8.04 14.40
CA SER A 557 7.36 -6.68 14.85
C SER A 557 5.88 -6.38 14.60
N ARG A 558 5.37 -6.63 13.38
CA ARG A 558 3.95 -6.47 13.05
C ARG A 558 3.02 -7.23 14.00
N ARG A 559 3.41 -8.47 14.34
CA ARG A 559 2.62 -9.33 15.24
C ARG A 559 2.66 -8.82 16.68
N LEU A 560 3.82 -8.39 17.15
CA LEU A 560 4.01 -7.88 18.50
C LEU A 560 3.25 -6.56 18.71
N ILE A 561 3.36 -5.62 17.77
CA ILE A 561 2.63 -4.34 17.84
C ILE A 561 1.12 -4.58 17.86
N ARG A 562 0.59 -5.41 16.95
CA ARG A 562 -0.83 -5.77 16.93
C ARG A 562 -1.31 -6.41 18.25
N SER A 563 -0.44 -7.16 18.92
CA SER A 563 -0.76 -7.77 20.21
C SER A 563 -0.69 -6.78 21.37
N ALA A 564 0.27 -5.85 21.34
CA ALA A 564 0.49 -4.87 22.40
C ALA A 564 -0.49 -3.69 22.34
N MET A 565 -0.92 -3.31 21.14
CA MET A 565 -1.84 -2.21 20.88
C MET A 565 -2.97 -2.66 19.94
N PRO A 566 -3.94 -3.46 20.43
CA PRO A 566 -5.02 -3.99 19.60
C PRO A 566 -5.92 -2.89 19.01
N ASP A 567 -6.05 -1.74 19.69
CA ASP A 567 -6.82 -0.58 19.21
C ASP A 567 -6.11 0.18 18.07
N LEU A 568 -4.81 -0.06 17.89
CA LEU A 568 -4.01 0.50 16.80
C LEU A 568 -4.04 -0.45 15.60
N GLU A 569 -5.21 -0.56 14.97
CA GLU A 569 -5.36 -1.33 13.73
C GLU A 569 -4.64 -0.63 12.57
N PRO A 570 -3.87 -1.38 11.74
CA PRO A 570 -3.34 -0.86 10.49
C PRO A 570 -4.48 -0.30 9.63
N PRO A 571 -4.28 0.83 8.94
CA PRO A 571 -5.29 1.39 8.07
C PRO A 571 -5.52 0.43 6.89
N ALA A 572 -6.69 0.54 6.27
CA ALA A 572 -6.96 -0.17 5.03
C ALA A 572 -5.91 0.27 3.97
N GLY A 573 -5.30 -0.70 3.28
CA GLY A 573 -4.20 -0.46 2.34
C GLY A 573 -2.79 -0.84 2.84
N VAL A 574 -2.56 -1.10 4.14
CA VAL A 574 -1.26 -1.64 4.58
C VAL A 574 -1.03 -3.04 4.03
N VAL A 575 0.11 -3.25 3.37
CA VAL A 575 0.51 -4.53 2.79
C VAL A 575 0.70 -5.58 3.91
N GLY A 576 0.05 -6.73 3.74
CA GLY A 576 0.24 -7.92 4.57
C GLY A 576 1.62 -8.55 4.36
N LEU A 577 2.18 -9.16 5.41
CA LEU A 577 3.53 -9.76 5.37
C LEU A 577 3.50 -11.30 5.26
N GLU A 578 2.31 -11.89 5.12
CA GLU A 578 2.06 -13.32 5.14
C GLU A 578 2.71 -14.06 3.95
N ALA A 579 2.83 -13.38 2.81
CA ALA A 579 3.39 -13.96 1.58
C ALA A 579 4.94 -14.03 1.58
N VAL A 580 5.62 -13.23 2.41
CA VAL A 580 7.09 -13.05 2.36
C VAL A 580 7.87 -14.35 2.57
N PRO A 581 7.52 -15.22 3.54
CA PRO A 581 8.18 -16.54 3.66
C PRO A 581 8.01 -17.41 2.40
N GLY A 582 6.85 -17.33 1.73
CA GLY A 582 6.62 -18.02 0.46
C GLY A 582 7.52 -17.51 -0.66
N MET A 583 7.73 -16.18 -0.74
CA MET A 583 8.65 -15.58 -1.70
C MET A 583 10.10 -16.04 -1.49
N LEU A 584 10.57 -16.07 -0.23
CA LEU A 584 11.91 -16.59 0.11
C LEU A 584 12.06 -18.07 -0.28
N ARG A 585 11.05 -18.90 0.02
CA ARG A 585 11.06 -20.31 -0.39
C ARG A 585 11.09 -20.45 -1.91
N SER A 586 10.34 -19.63 -2.64
CA SER A 586 10.33 -19.61 -4.11
C SER A 586 11.72 -19.27 -4.67
N ALA A 587 12.38 -18.26 -4.11
CA ALA A 587 13.76 -17.92 -4.48
C ALA A 587 14.73 -19.10 -4.27
N LEU A 588 14.59 -19.84 -3.17
CA LEU A 588 15.39 -21.04 -2.90
C LEU A 588 15.16 -22.16 -3.92
N LEU A 589 13.91 -22.47 -4.23
CA LEU A 589 13.57 -23.51 -5.21
C LEU A 589 14.06 -23.13 -6.61
N SER A 590 13.93 -21.85 -6.98
CA SER A 590 14.38 -21.35 -8.29
C SER A 590 15.90 -21.44 -8.52
N ALA A 591 16.69 -21.68 -7.47
CA ALA A 591 18.14 -21.77 -7.58
C ALA A 591 18.63 -23.06 -8.25
N THR A 592 17.75 -24.04 -8.47
CA THR A 592 18.07 -25.30 -9.16
C THR A 592 16.97 -25.68 -10.14
N GLU A 593 17.32 -26.46 -11.17
CA GLU A 593 16.35 -26.94 -12.16
C GLU A 593 15.24 -27.79 -11.50
N PRO A 594 13.97 -27.70 -11.97
CA PRO A 594 12.86 -28.48 -11.43
C PRO A 594 13.08 -29.99 -11.41
N ASP A 595 13.81 -30.51 -12.40
CA ASP A 595 14.13 -31.94 -12.54
C ASP A 595 15.37 -32.37 -11.75
N ALA A 596 16.02 -31.44 -11.03
CA ALA A 596 17.21 -31.75 -10.25
C ALA A 596 16.89 -32.72 -9.10
N PRO A 597 17.76 -33.72 -8.81
CA PRO A 597 17.53 -34.64 -7.70
C PRO A 597 17.41 -33.91 -6.36
N GLY A 598 16.24 -34.04 -5.71
CA GLY A 598 15.96 -33.36 -4.45
C GLY A 598 15.60 -31.88 -4.62
N HIS A 599 15.08 -31.45 -5.78
CA HIS A 599 14.67 -30.06 -6.06
C HIS A 599 13.86 -29.43 -4.91
N ASP A 600 12.84 -30.14 -4.40
CA ASP A 600 11.98 -29.67 -3.31
C ASP A 600 12.62 -29.71 -1.91
N GLU A 601 13.83 -30.29 -1.78
CA GLU A 601 14.55 -30.44 -0.52
C GLU A 601 15.56 -29.28 -0.36
N VAL A 602 15.09 -28.18 0.20
CA VAL A 602 15.90 -27.00 0.54
C VAL A 602 16.02 -26.84 2.06
N ALA A 603 17.08 -26.20 2.56
CA ALA A 603 17.27 -26.00 4.01
C ALA A 603 17.83 -24.62 4.35
N LEU A 604 17.55 -24.12 5.56
CA LEU A 604 18.21 -22.94 6.12
C LEU A 604 19.39 -23.40 6.98
N LEU A 605 20.61 -23.02 6.57
CA LEU A 605 21.85 -23.39 7.22
C LEU A 605 22.32 -22.29 8.18
N SER A 606 22.40 -22.61 9.47
CA SER A 606 22.72 -21.70 10.57
C SER A 606 23.98 -22.16 11.32
N ALA A 607 24.70 -21.22 11.96
CA ALA A 607 25.76 -21.56 12.90
C ALA A 607 25.23 -22.18 14.22
N GLY A 608 23.92 -22.10 14.47
CA GLY A 608 23.26 -22.65 15.65
C GLY A 608 22.98 -21.61 16.73
N PRO A 609 22.63 -22.02 17.96
CA PRO A 609 22.22 -21.12 19.06
C PRO A 609 23.27 -20.07 19.50
N SER A 610 24.53 -20.24 19.13
CA SER A 610 25.58 -19.24 19.35
C SER A 610 25.48 -18.02 18.43
N ASP A 611 24.70 -18.10 17.35
CA ASP A 611 24.48 -17.00 16.42
C ASP A 611 23.58 -15.90 17.01
N SER A 612 23.96 -14.64 16.80
CA SER A 612 23.21 -13.47 17.28
C SER A 612 21.81 -13.33 16.67
N ALA A 613 21.60 -13.85 15.47
CA ALA A 613 20.34 -13.83 14.73
C ALA A 613 19.64 -15.20 14.72
N TYR A 614 20.03 -16.13 15.61
CA TYR A 614 19.46 -17.49 15.63
C TYR A 614 17.94 -17.51 15.79
N PHE A 615 17.36 -16.57 16.55
CA PHE A 615 15.92 -16.40 16.65
C PHE A 615 15.27 -16.19 15.27
N GLU A 616 15.85 -15.30 14.46
CA GLU A 616 15.39 -15.02 13.11
C GLU A 616 15.51 -16.27 12.22
N HIS A 617 16.63 -17.00 12.32
CA HIS A 617 16.87 -18.22 11.54
C HIS A 617 15.78 -19.26 11.81
N ARG A 618 15.43 -19.47 13.08
CA ARG A 618 14.35 -20.37 13.49
C ARG A 618 12.98 -19.91 13.00
N LEU A 619 12.69 -18.62 13.14
CA LEU A 619 11.41 -18.06 12.70
C LEU A 619 11.24 -18.19 11.18
N LEU A 620 12.27 -17.86 10.40
CA LEU A 620 12.22 -17.96 8.94
C LEU A 620 12.13 -19.41 8.48
N ALA A 621 12.91 -20.33 9.05
CA ALA A 621 12.84 -21.75 8.70
C ALA A 621 11.43 -22.34 8.95
N ASP A 622 10.85 -22.05 10.12
CA ASP A 622 9.48 -22.43 10.46
C ASP A 622 8.45 -21.87 9.48
N ARG A 623 8.52 -20.57 9.17
CA ARG A 623 7.56 -19.90 8.29
C ARG A 623 7.69 -20.28 6.81
N MET A 624 8.89 -20.62 6.36
CA MET A 624 9.11 -21.15 5.02
C MET A 624 8.75 -22.64 4.94
N GLY A 625 8.59 -23.34 6.07
CA GLY A 625 8.39 -24.79 6.09
C GLY A 625 9.62 -25.56 5.62
N VAL A 626 10.83 -25.08 5.93
CA VAL A 626 12.11 -25.73 5.56
C VAL A 626 12.88 -26.13 6.82
N PRO A 627 13.68 -27.21 6.79
CA PRO A 627 14.50 -27.59 7.92
C PRO A 627 15.54 -26.51 8.25
N LEU A 628 15.62 -26.16 9.54
CA LEU A 628 16.76 -25.42 10.12
C LEU A 628 17.86 -26.43 10.42
N VAL A 629 19.02 -26.27 9.80
CA VAL A 629 20.15 -27.19 9.91
C VAL A 629 21.42 -26.45 10.28
N THR A 630 22.38 -27.19 10.82
CA THR A 630 23.76 -26.74 11.07
C THR A 630 24.72 -27.54 10.19
N PRO A 631 25.99 -27.13 10.06
CA PRO A 631 26.99 -27.95 9.38
C PRO A 631 27.08 -29.39 9.90
N ARG A 632 26.79 -29.62 11.20
CA ARG A 632 26.82 -30.94 11.84
C ARG A 632 25.71 -31.88 11.37
N ASP A 633 24.69 -31.36 10.71
CA ASP A 633 23.59 -32.14 10.15
C ASP A 633 23.85 -32.54 8.69
N LEU A 634 24.93 -32.02 8.09
CA LEU A 634 25.24 -32.19 6.68
C LEU A 634 26.36 -33.21 6.45
N GLN A 635 26.18 -34.09 5.47
CA GLN A 635 27.24 -34.88 4.87
C GLN A 635 27.41 -34.45 3.41
N VAL A 636 28.64 -34.11 3.03
CA VAL A 636 28.96 -33.69 1.66
C VAL A 636 29.79 -34.76 0.97
N THR A 637 29.30 -35.27 -0.16
CA THR A 637 29.97 -36.30 -0.98
C THR A 637 30.28 -35.76 -2.38
N GLU A 638 30.83 -36.60 -3.25
CA GLU A 638 31.00 -36.23 -4.67
C GLU A 638 29.64 -36.01 -5.37
N ASP A 639 28.63 -36.79 -4.99
CA ASP A 639 27.30 -36.81 -5.60
C ASP A 639 26.38 -35.66 -5.17
N GLY A 640 26.66 -35.00 -4.03
CA GLY A 640 25.86 -33.87 -3.54
C GLY A 640 25.99 -33.60 -2.05
N VAL A 641 25.10 -32.74 -1.55
CA VAL A 641 24.95 -32.43 -0.11
C VAL A 641 23.73 -33.15 0.43
N TYR A 642 23.89 -33.81 1.58
CA TYR A 642 22.84 -34.59 2.20
C TYR A 642 22.58 -34.12 3.63
N LEU A 643 21.30 -33.93 3.95
CA LEU A 643 20.83 -33.84 5.32
C LEU A 643 20.80 -35.25 5.92
N VAL A 644 21.53 -35.44 7.02
CA VAL A 644 21.62 -36.70 7.76
C VAL A 644 20.65 -36.66 8.94
N SER A 645 19.71 -37.59 8.97
CA SER A 645 18.80 -37.81 10.10
C SER A 645 18.85 -39.28 10.54
N THR A 646 18.29 -39.59 11.72
CA THR A 646 18.22 -40.97 12.23
C THR A 646 17.52 -41.90 11.23
N GLY A 647 18.31 -42.72 10.53
CA GLY A 647 17.83 -43.75 9.61
C GLY A 647 17.62 -43.33 8.15
N ALA A 648 17.89 -42.07 7.77
CA ALA A 648 17.73 -41.61 6.39
C ALA A 648 18.72 -40.49 6.01
N ARG A 649 19.04 -40.41 4.71
CA ARG A 649 19.76 -39.29 4.09
C ARG A 649 18.88 -38.68 3.01
N ARG A 650 18.71 -37.35 3.03
CA ARG A 650 17.96 -36.61 2.00
C ARG A 650 18.90 -35.68 1.26
N ARG A 651 18.88 -35.73 -0.07
CA ARG A 651 19.74 -34.85 -0.89
C ARG A 651 19.12 -33.46 -0.92
N LEU A 652 19.91 -32.45 -0.59
CA LEU A 652 19.51 -31.06 -0.63
C LEU A 652 19.87 -30.43 -1.99
N SER A 653 18.93 -29.70 -2.59
CA SER A 653 19.15 -28.92 -3.81
C SER A 653 19.70 -27.52 -3.52
N ALA A 654 19.24 -26.88 -2.43
CA ALA A 654 19.67 -25.54 -2.05
C ALA A 654 19.83 -25.34 -0.53
N LEU A 655 20.76 -24.48 -0.16
CA LEU A 655 21.04 -24.06 1.20
C LEU A 655 20.91 -22.54 1.34
N TYR A 656 19.93 -22.07 2.10
CA TYR A 656 19.90 -20.67 2.55
C TYR A 656 20.94 -20.48 3.66
N ARG A 657 22.12 -20.01 3.31
CA ARG A 657 23.25 -19.80 4.20
C ARG A 657 23.03 -18.57 5.07
N ARG A 658 23.05 -18.81 6.38
CA ARG A 658 22.95 -17.82 7.45
C ARG A 658 24.19 -17.84 8.38
N LEU A 659 25.35 -18.10 7.80
CA LEU A 659 26.66 -18.06 8.46
C LEU A 659 27.70 -17.50 7.52
N ASP A 660 28.80 -16.97 8.05
CA ASP A 660 29.86 -16.38 7.23
C ASP A 660 30.60 -17.42 6.37
N GLU A 661 31.20 -16.96 5.26
CA GLU A 661 31.90 -17.86 4.33
C GLU A 661 33.06 -18.57 5.03
N LYS A 662 33.81 -17.86 5.87
CA LYS A 662 34.92 -18.43 6.66
C LYS A 662 34.44 -19.48 7.67
N GLU A 663 33.30 -19.26 8.32
CA GLU A 663 32.71 -20.22 9.25
C GLU A 663 32.28 -21.49 8.51
N LEU A 664 31.62 -21.34 7.35
CA LEU A 664 31.21 -22.46 6.52
C LEU A 664 32.41 -23.29 6.06
N LEU A 665 33.49 -22.62 5.65
CA LEU A 665 34.69 -23.29 5.15
C LEU A 665 35.49 -24.03 6.23
N THR A 666 35.39 -23.59 7.48
CA THR A 666 36.07 -24.21 8.64
C THR A 666 35.18 -25.19 9.40
N ALA A 667 33.89 -25.28 9.05
CA ALA A 667 32.94 -26.14 9.70
C ALA A 667 33.17 -27.64 9.44
N THR A 668 32.59 -28.46 10.32
CA THR A 668 32.69 -29.92 10.31
C THR A 668 31.31 -30.55 10.14
N GLY A 669 31.23 -31.57 9.29
CA GLY A 669 30.01 -32.29 8.91
C GLY A 669 29.54 -33.32 9.94
N ALA A 670 28.44 -34.00 9.60
CA ALA A 670 27.84 -35.10 10.36
C ALA A 670 28.80 -36.30 10.52
N ASP A 671 29.70 -36.51 9.57
CA ASP A 671 30.71 -37.57 9.57
C ASP A 671 32.04 -37.14 10.24
N MET A 672 32.02 -36.01 10.95
CA MET A 672 33.19 -35.40 11.61
C MET A 672 34.30 -34.97 10.65
N ARG A 673 34.01 -34.83 9.35
CA ARG A 673 34.98 -34.34 8.35
C ARG A 673 34.77 -32.85 8.04
N PRO A 674 35.84 -32.10 7.68
CA PRO A 674 35.69 -30.72 7.22
C PRO A 674 34.82 -30.62 5.97
N ILE A 675 33.82 -29.75 5.97
CA ILE A 675 32.90 -29.61 4.82
C ILE A 675 33.34 -28.56 3.80
N GLY A 676 34.19 -27.60 4.17
CA GLY A 676 34.47 -26.41 3.34
C GLY A 676 34.90 -26.68 1.90
N ARG A 677 35.90 -27.55 1.70
CA ARG A 677 36.34 -27.93 0.35
C ARG A 677 35.28 -28.75 -0.38
N ALA A 678 34.60 -29.64 0.33
CA ALA A 678 33.60 -30.52 -0.25
C ALA A 678 32.38 -29.72 -0.74
N ILE A 679 31.89 -28.76 0.05
CA ILE A 679 30.76 -27.91 -0.34
C ILE A 679 31.13 -26.96 -1.47
N SER A 680 32.34 -26.40 -1.47
CA SER A 680 32.84 -25.58 -2.58
C SER A 680 32.86 -26.35 -3.90
N ASN A 681 33.29 -27.62 -3.85
CA ASN A 681 33.28 -28.51 -5.00
C ASN A 681 31.86 -28.91 -5.45
N ALA A 682 30.94 -29.07 -4.50
CA ALA A 682 29.53 -29.36 -4.80
C ALA A 682 28.87 -28.18 -5.52
N VAL A 683 29.12 -26.94 -5.04
CA VAL A 683 28.71 -25.71 -5.73
C VAL A 683 29.30 -25.63 -7.13
N ALA A 684 30.61 -25.92 -7.29
CA ALA A 684 31.29 -25.93 -8.59
C ALA A 684 30.70 -26.91 -9.61
N ARG A 685 30.14 -28.02 -9.14
CA ARG A 685 29.46 -29.01 -9.99
C ARG A 685 27.97 -28.73 -10.19
N GLY A 686 27.43 -27.69 -9.56
CA GLY A 686 25.99 -27.41 -9.57
C GLY A 686 25.16 -28.48 -8.85
N THR A 687 25.75 -29.27 -7.94
CA THR A 687 25.00 -30.32 -7.22
C THR A 687 24.24 -29.79 -6.01
N VAL A 688 24.53 -28.55 -5.59
CA VAL A 688 23.82 -27.77 -4.57
C VAL A 688 23.97 -26.28 -4.86
N ALA A 689 22.91 -25.50 -4.66
CA ALA A 689 22.96 -24.05 -4.64
C ALA A 689 23.18 -23.53 -3.21
N VAL A 690 24.02 -22.51 -3.03
CA VAL A 690 24.22 -21.83 -1.73
C VAL A 690 23.77 -20.39 -1.89
N LEU A 691 22.78 -19.97 -1.10
CA LEU A 691 22.15 -18.66 -1.20
C LEU A 691 22.43 -17.86 0.07
N ASN A 692 22.95 -16.64 0.01
CA ASN A 692 23.57 -16.04 -1.17
C ASN A 692 24.87 -16.76 -1.56
N ALA A 693 25.23 -16.63 -2.84
CA ALA A 693 26.39 -17.28 -3.43
C ALA A 693 27.71 -16.85 -2.75
N LEU A 694 28.71 -17.72 -2.87
CA LEU A 694 30.07 -17.46 -2.38
C LEU A 694 30.71 -16.30 -3.14
N GLY A 695 31.52 -15.50 -2.44
CA GLY A 695 32.21 -14.34 -3.02
C GLY A 695 31.35 -13.08 -3.25
N ASN A 696 30.08 -13.04 -2.85
CA ASN A 696 29.27 -11.81 -2.98
C ASN A 696 29.81 -10.62 -2.18
N GLY A 697 30.69 -10.86 -1.21
CA GLY A 697 31.27 -9.81 -0.37
C GLY A 697 32.07 -8.76 -1.14
N VAL A 698 32.46 -9.04 -2.38
CA VAL A 698 33.09 -8.06 -3.27
C VAL A 698 32.14 -6.91 -3.62
N ALA A 699 30.83 -7.12 -3.62
CA ALA A 699 29.85 -6.14 -4.09
C ALA A 699 29.17 -5.34 -2.98
N ASP A 700 29.31 -5.74 -1.72
CA ASP A 700 28.87 -4.95 -0.56
C ASP A 700 30.02 -4.26 0.17
N ASP A 701 31.17 -4.15 -0.49
CA ASP A 701 32.31 -3.43 0.03
C ASP A 701 32.12 -1.91 -0.06
N LYS A 702 32.57 -1.16 0.96
CA LYS A 702 32.36 0.30 1.03
C LYS A 702 33.06 1.06 -0.09
N LEU A 703 34.18 0.55 -0.60
CA LEU A 703 34.87 1.15 -1.74
C LEU A 703 34.09 0.92 -3.03
N VAL A 704 33.55 -0.29 -3.20
CA VAL A 704 32.75 -0.70 -4.36
C VAL A 704 31.41 0.04 -4.40
N TYR A 705 30.80 0.28 -3.24
CA TYR A 705 29.59 1.09 -3.09
C TYR A 705 29.67 2.43 -3.85
N ALA A 706 30.82 3.12 -3.79
CA ALA A 706 31.03 4.41 -4.46
C ALA A 706 30.88 4.36 -5.99
N TYR A 707 30.95 3.17 -6.59
CA TYR A 707 30.90 2.96 -8.03
C TYR A 707 29.57 2.37 -8.53
N VAL A 708 28.62 2.09 -7.64
CA VAL A 708 27.33 1.49 -8.05
C VAL A 708 26.55 2.35 -9.07
N PRO A 709 26.53 3.70 -8.99
CA PRO A 709 25.93 4.51 -10.04
C PRO A 709 26.53 4.29 -11.43
N GLN A 710 27.85 4.12 -11.51
CA GLN A 710 28.57 3.82 -12.75
C GLN A 710 28.24 2.40 -13.22
N MET A 711 28.07 1.44 -12.31
CA MET A 711 27.63 0.08 -12.64
C MET A 711 26.24 0.05 -13.25
N ILE A 712 25.29 0.83 -12.71
CA ILE A 712 23.93 0.94 -13.24
C ILE A 712 23.98 1.43 -14.69
N ARG A 713 24.70 2.53 -14.95
CA ARG A 713 24.87 3.05 -16.31
C ARG A 713 25.56 2.06 -17.24
N TYR A 714 26.61 1.39 -16.76
CA TYR A 714 27.41 0.48 -17.58
C TYR A 714 26.66 -0.81 -17.94
N TYR A 715 26.04 -1.48 -16.96
CA TYR A 715 25.39 -2.76 -17.19
C TYR A 715 23.97 -2.66 -17.71
N LEU A 716 23.23 -1.62 -17.30
CA LEU A 716 21.81 -1.48 -17.64
C LEU A 716 21.56 -0.41 -18.71
N GLY A 717 22.50 0.52 -18.92
CA GLY A 717 22.27 1.68 -19.80
C GLY A 717 21.20 2.63 -19.26
N GLU A 718 20.92 2.57 -17.95
CA GLU A 718 19.88 3.34 -17.26
C GLU A 718 20.51 4.44 -16.38
N ASP A 719 19.78 5.52 -16.11
CA ASP A 719 20.13 6.48 -15.06
C ASP A 719 19.73 5.95 -13.68
N THR A 720 20.43 6.40 -12.64
CA THR A 720 20.19 5.97 -11.26
C THR A 720 18.86 6.49 -10.74
N LEU A 721 18.01 5.60 -10.24
CA LEU A 721 16.73 5.94 -9.63
C LEU A 721 16.81 6.22 -8.12
N LEU A 722 17.78 5.62 -7.43
CA LEU A 722 18.08 5.90 -6.02
C LEU A 722 19.50 6.38 -5.89
N ASP A 723 19.68 7.48 -5.18
CA ASP A 723 20.98 8.09 -5.00
C ASP A 723 21.82 7.30 -4.00
N ASN A 724 23.12 7.26 -4.26
CA ASN A 724 24.08 6.99 -3.20
C ASN A 724 24.27 8.25 -2.36
N VAL A 725 24.59 8.08 -1.09
CA VAL A 725 25.29 9.12 -0.35
C VAL A 725 26.58 9.46 -1.10
N PRO A 726 26.86 10.75 -1.41
CA PRO A 726 28.11 11.14 -2.04
C PRO A 726 29.30 10.53 -1.29
N THR A 727 30.08 9.72 -2.01
CA THR A 727 31.14 8.90 -1.44
C THR A 727 32.42 9.11 -2.22
N TYR A 728 33.49 9.34 -1.48
CA TYR A 728 34.80 9.72 -1.99
C TYR A 728 35.79 8.58 -1.70
N PRO A 729 36.18 7.81 -2.73
CA PRO A 729 37.23 6.81 -2.63
C PRO A 729 38.59 7.46 -2.34
N CYS A 730 39.19 7.22 -1.17
CA CYS A 730 40.50 7.80 -0.85
C CYS A 730 41.65 7.18 -1.69
N VAL A 731 41.38 6.09 -2.42
CA VAL A 731 42.30 5.51 -3.41
C VAL A 731 42.55 6.47 -4.59
N ASP A 732 41.56 7.30 -4.94
CA ASP A 732 41.70 8.36 -5.94
C ASP A 732 42.47 9.54 -5.32
N PRO A 733 43.65 9.92 -5.87
CA PRO A 733 44.46 11.01 -5.31
C PRO A 733 43.72 12.35 -5.19
N ASP A 734 42.91 12.71 -6.19
CA ASP A 734 42.23 14.00 -6.22
C ASP A 734 41.12 14.03 -5.16
N ARG A 735 40.38 12.92 -5.04
CA ARG A 735 39.37 12.75 -3.98
C ARG A 735 39.96 12.66 -2.60
N ARG A 736 41.15 12.05 -2.46
CA ARG A 736 41.84 11.99 -1.17
C ARG A 736 42.25 13.37 -0.69
N GLU A 737 42.76 14.23 -1.56
CA GLU A 737 43.09 15.61 -1.19
C GLU A 737 41.83 16.36 -0.72
N GLU A 738 40.74 16.25 -1.48
CA GLU A 738 39.44 16.81 -1.09
C GLU A 738 38.98 16.33 0.30
N VAL A 739 39.08 15.02 0.55
CA VAL A 739 38.72 14.42 1.84
C VAL A 739 39.59 14.94 2.98
N LEU A 740 40.91 15.02 2.78
CA LEU A 740 41.85 15.46 3.81
C LEU A 740 41.63 16.93 4.19
N ASP A 741 41.20 17.77 3.25
CA ASP A 741 40.87 19.19 3.49
C ASP A 741 39.54 19.36 4.24
N ARG A 742 38.62 18.41 4.10
CA ARG A 742 37.24 18.47 4.62
C ARG A 742 36.92 17.42 5.69
N LEU A 743 37.93 16.83 6.35
CA LEU A 743 37.72 15.75 7.34
C LEU A 743 36.70 16.11 8.44
N HIS A 744 36.62 17.38 8.83
CA HIS A 744 35.71 17.88 9.85
C HIS A 744 34.24 17.96 9.40
N GLU A 745 33.95 17.76 8.11
CA GLU A 745 32.60 17.79 7.53
C GLU A 745 32.08 16.38 7.18
N LEU A 746 32.99 15.40 7.04
CA LEU A 746 32.71 14.10 6.43
C LEU A 746 32.58 12.98 7.46
N VAL A 747 31.99 11.86 7.03
CA VAL A 747 32.01 10.58 7.76
C VAL A 747 33.07 9.68 7.15
N LEU A 748 34.13 9.38 7.91
CA LEU A 748 35.24 8.54 7.46
C LEU A 748 35.00 7.10 7.89
N LYS A 749 35.04 6.17 6.92
CA LYS A 749 34.73 4.76 7.13
C LYS A 749 35.89 3.88 6.66
N PRO A 750 36.42 2.97 7.50
CA PRO A 750 37.35 1.95 7.04
C PRO A 750 36.62 0.96 6.14
N VAL A 751 37.26 0.52 5.07
CA VAL A 751 36.67 -0.38 4.07
C VAL A 751 36.31 -1.74 4.68
N ASP A 752 37.20 -2.32 5.49
CA ASP A 752 37.07 -3.64 6.12
C ASP A 752 36.22 -3.68 7.42
N GLY A 753 35.78 -2.53 7.93
CA GLY A 753 35.05 -2.46 9.20
C GLY A 753 33.62 -2.99 9.13
N TYR A 754 33.19 -3.84 10.07
CA TYR A 754 31.79 -4.26 10.22
C TYR A 754 31.10 -3.50 11.36
N GLY A 755 29.79 -3.29 11.24
CA GLY A 755 28.96 -2.85 12.36
C GLY A 755 29.30 -1.47 12.94
N GLY A 756 29.89 -0.59 12.14
CA GLY A 756 30.27 0.77 12.52
C GLY A 756 31.55 0.89 13.36
N GLN A 757 32.39 -0.15 13.42
CA GLN A 757 33.70 -0.06 14.06
C GLN A 757 34.67 0.81 13.22
N GLY A 758 35.42 1.69 13.89
CA GLY A 758 36.42 2.55 13.24
C GLY A 758 35.87 3.75 12.46
N ILE A 759 34.55 3.99 12.47
CA ILE A 759 33.95 5.17 11.83
C ILE A 759 34.26 6.43 12.64
N VAL A 760 34.73 7.48 11.96
CA VAL A 760 34.93 8.82 12.52
C VAL A 760 33.89 9.75 11.91
N ILE A 761 33.08 10.42 12.74
CA ILE A 761 32.10 11.41 12.31
C ILE A 761 32.75 12.78 12.47
N GLY A 762 33.22 13.37 11.37
CA GLY A 762 34.02 14.59 11.35
C GLY A 762 33.48 15.72 12.24
N PRO A 763 32.20 16.09 12.12
CA PRO A 763 31.62 17.16 12.93
C PRO A 763 31.56 16.88 14.44
N GLN A 764 31.71 15.62 14.86
CA GLN A 764 31.68 15.20 16.27
C GLN A 764 33.08 14.86 16.80
N ALA A 765 34.08 14.75 15.92
CA ALA A 765 35.43 14.34 16.27
C ALA A 765 36.27 15.53 16.75
N ASP A 766 37.15 15.28 17.72
CA ASP A 766 38.10 16.30 18.16
C ASP A 766 39.28 16.44 17.18
N ARG A 767 40.11 17.47 17.37
CA ARG A 767 41.26 17.73 16.48
C ARG A 767 42.30 16.60 16.50
N ALA A 768 42.44 15.86 17.60
CA ALA A 768 43.39 14.77 17.70
C ALA A 768 42.89 13.54 16.94
N GLU A 769 41.60 13.21 17.06
CA GLU A 769 40.95 12.14 16.29
C GLU A 769 41.01 12.41 14.79
N LEU A 770 40.74 13.66 14.37
CA LEU A 770 40.86 14.08 12.96
C LEU A 770 42.30 13.96 12.43
N ALA A 771 43.30 14.31 13.25
CA ALA A 771 44.70 14.15 12.85
C ALA A 771 45.10 12.67 12.73
N GLU A 772 44.63 11.82 13.65
CA GLU A 772 44.90 10.38 13.62
C GLU A 772 44.30 9.71 12.37
N VAL A 773 43.04 10.02 12.04
CA VAL A 773 42.42 9.46 10.83
C VAL A 773 43.08 10.01 9.55
N ALA A 774 43.51 11.27 9.53
CA ALA A 774 44.25 11.84 8.40
C ALA A 774 45.54 11.05 8.10
N GLU A 775 46.32 10.72 9.13
CA GLU A 775 47.54 9.92 8.98
C GLU A 775 47.24 8.51 8.48
N LYS A 776 46.17 7.87 8.98
CA LYS A 776 45.74 6.54 8.49
C LYS A 776 45.31 6.58 7.02
N VAL A 777 44.55 7.60 6.62
CA VAL A 777 44.12 7.81 5.22
C VAL A 777 45.32 8.05 4.30
N ARG A 778 46.34 8.79 4.74
CA ARG A 778 47.59 8.98 3.96
C ARG A 778 48.41 7.69 3.84
N ALA A 779 48.48 6.91 4.91
CA ALA A 779 49.30 5.70 4.97
C ALA A 779 48.70 4.56 4.14
N GLU A 780 47.38 4.37 4.18
CA GLU A 780 46.69 3.28 3.47
C GLU A 780 45.39 3.77 2.80
N PRO A 781 45.46 4.55 1.72
CA PRO A 781 44.28 5.20 1.15
C PRO A 781 43.21 4.24 0.63
N ALA A 782 43.62 3.06 0.15
CA ALA A 782 42.70 2.02 -0.31
C ALA A 782 41.85 1.40 0.81
N GLY A 783 42.25 1.58 2.07
CA GLY A 783 41.52 1.12 3.24
C GLY A 783 40.43 2.07 3.73
N TRP A 784 40.21 3.22 3.06
CA TRP A 784 39.29 4.27 3.53
C TRP A 784 38.38 4.81 2.44
N VAL A 785 37.15 5.13 2.84
CA VAL A 785 36.23 5.99 2.09
C VAL A 785 35.71 7.10 2.99
N ALA A 786 35.38 8.24 2.40
CA ALA A 786 34.66 9.30 3.07
C ALA A 786 33.26 9.44 2.46
N GLN A 787 32.29 9.87 3.26
CA GLN A 787 30.94 10.16 2.80
C GLN A 787 30.48 11.52 3.32
N ASP A 788 29.65 12.20 2.55
CA ASP A 788 28.92 13.36 3.06
C ASP A 788 28.05 12.91 4.25
N LEU A 789 27.98 13.75 5.28
CA LEU A 789 27.10 13.50 6.42
C LEU A 789 25.65 13.76 6.01
N VAL A 790 24.85 12.69 5.91
CA VAL A 790 23.40 12.80 5.69
C VAL A 790 22.72 13.11 7.03
N GLN A 791 21.91 14.16 7.05
CA GLN A 791 21.00 14.39 8.17
C GLN A 791 19.82 13.42 8.07
N LEU A 792 19.86 12.37 8.87
CA LEU A 792 18.79 11.37 8.90
C LEU A 792 17.48 12.00 9.34
N SER A 793 16.41 11.61 8.66
CA SER A 793 15.05 11.88 9.10
C SER A 793 14.81 11.32 10.50
N THR A 794 13.96 12.02 11.26
CA THR A 794 13.49 11.54 12.55
C THR A 794 12.09 10.96 12.46
N HIS A 795 11.76 10.12 13.43
CA HIS A 795 10.43 9.60 13.62
C HIS A 795 10.08 9.56 15.11
N PRO A 796 8.82 9.83 15.49
CA PRO A 796 8.35 9.70 16.87
C PRO A 796 8.66 8.33 17.46
N THR A 797 9.27 8.33 18.64
CA THR A 797 9.65 7.13 19.39
C THR A 797 9.19 7.30 20.82
N PHE A 798 8.52 6.29 21.36
CA PHE A 798 8.01 6.34 22.73
C PHE A 798 9.11 5.87 23.68
N ALA A 799 9.60 6.80 24.51
CA ALA A 799 10.64 6.54 25.50
C ALA A 799 10.44 7.44 26.72
N ASN A 800 10.78 6.93 27.91
CA ASN A 800 10.69 7.71 29.16
C ASN A 800 9.30 8.36 29.37
N ASP A 801 8.23 7.61 29.08
CA ASP A 801 6.83 8.04 29.20
C ASP A 801 6.40 9.22 28.30
N HIS A 802 7.18 9.55 27.26
CA HIS A 802 6.82 10.58 26.27
C HIS A 802 7.28 10.20 24.84
N LEU A 803 6.83 10.95 23.84
CA LEU A 803 7.36 10.85 22.49
C LEU A 803 8.55 11.78 22.33
N GLU A 804 9.62 11.28 21.72
CA GLU A 804 10.78 12.08 21.31
C GLU A 804 11.19 11.72 19.87
N PRO A 805 11.71 12.68 19.09
CA PRO A 805 12.22 12.43 17.75
C PRO A 805 13.49 11.59 17.84
N ARG A 806 13.57 10.52 17.04
CA ARG A 806 14.80 9.74 16.91
C ARG A 806 15.10 9.44 15.46
N ALA A 807 16.38 9.50 15.09
CA ALA A 807 16.85 9.18 13.75
C ALA A 807 16.44 7.76 13.37
N VAL A 808 15.96 7.60 12.14
CA VAL A 808 15.53 6.31 11.59
C VAL A 808 16.19 6.00 10.26
N ASP A 809 16.27 4.71 9.96
CA ASP A 809 16.57 4.24 8.62
C ASP A 809 15.60 3.11 8.22
N LEU A 810 15.71 2.65 6.98
CA LEU A 810 14.90 1.56 6.44
C LEU A 810 15.81 0.51 5.80
N ARG A 811 15.76 -0.73 6.28
CA ARG A 811 16.34 -1.87 5.56
C ARG A 811 15.26 -2.55 4.72
N ALA A 812 15.33 -2.37 3.40
CA ALA A 812 14.46 -3.07 2.45
C ALA A 812 15.12 -4.35 1.94
N PHE A 813 14.31 -5.34 1.55
CA PHE A 813 14.81 -6.63 1.09
C PHE A 813 14.39 -6.90 -0.35
N VAL A 814 15.36 -7.23 -1.19
CA VAL A 814 15.14 -7.59 -2.60
C VAL A 814 15.43 -9.07 -2.77
N LEU A 815 14.51 -9.78 -3.40
CA LEU A 815 14.59 -11.21 -3.66
C LEU A 815 14.80 -11.41 -5.16
N GLN A 816 15.80 -12.21 -5.52
CA GLN A 816 16.00 -12.64 -6.90
C GLN A 816 15.69 -14.12 -7.04
N SER A 817 14.91 -14.44 -8.06
CA SER A 817 14.56 -15.81 -8.43
C SER A 817 14.81 -16.04 -9.91
N ARG A 818 15.07 -17.29 -10.29
CA ARG A 818 15.20 -17.65 -11.71
C ARG A 818 13.84 -18.07 -12.27
N VAL A 819 13.47 -17.51 -13.42
CA VAL A 819 12.25 -17.84 -14.16
C VAL A 819 12.64 -18.09 -15.62
N GLY A 820 12.79 -19.37 -15.97
CA GLY A 820 13.38 -19.79 -17.25
C GLY A 820 14.82 -19.26 -17.39
N ASP A 821 15.08 -18.53 -18.48
CA ASP A 821 16.39 -17.91 -18.75
C ASP A 821 16.54 -16.49 -18.17
N ARG A 822 15.55 -16.01 -17.41
CA ARG A 822 15.52 -14.66 -16.84
C ARG A 822 15.62 -14.69 -15.31
N THR A 823 16.14 -13.62 -14.74
CA THR A 823 16.10 -13.37 -13.30
C THR A 823 14.95 -12.40 -13.01
N ALA A 824 13.98 -12.85 -12.20
CA ALA A 824 12.93 -12.00 -11.65
C ALA A 824 13.45 -11.33 -10.37
N VAL A 825 13.01 -10.10 -10.13
CA VAL A 825 13.46 -9.26 -9.01
C VAL A 825 12.23 -8.72 -8.30
N ASP A 826 12.02 -9.16 -7.06
CA ASP A 826 10.87 -8.78 -6.24
C ASP A 826 11.34 -8.05 -4.99
N VAL A 827 10.71 -6.91 -4.65
CA VAL A 827 10.98 -6.22 -3.39
C VAL A 827 9.97 -6.67 -2.35
N ALA A 828 10.46 -7.29 -1.27
CA ALA A 828 9.61 -7.82 -0.22
C ALA A 828 9.03 -6.67 0.64
N PRO A 829 7.71 -6.66 0.92
CA PRO A 829 7.10 -5.63 1.76
C PRO A 829 7.50 -5.70 3.25
N ALA A 830 8.34 -6.68 3.64
CA ALA A 830 8.86 -6.85 5.00
C ALA A 830 10.12 -6.02 5.25
N ALA A 831 10.05 -4.71 5.02
CA ALA A 831 11.13 -3.80 5.38
C ALA A 831 11.25 -3.62 6.90
N LEU A 832 12.48 -3.48 7.39
CA LEU A 832 12.78 -3.27 8.80
C LEU A 832 13.24 -1.83 9.02
N SER A 833 12.41 -1.03 9.69
CA SER A 833 12.83 0.29 10.16
C SER A 833 13.66 0.14 11.43
N ARG A 834 14.85 0.76 11.47
CA ARG A 834 15.69 0.83 12.68
C ARG A 834 15.66 2.24 13.23
N VAL A 835 15.83 2.36 14.54
CA VAL A 835 15.77 3.64 15.25
C VAL A 835 16.98 3.79 16.17
N ALA A 836 17.59 4.97 16.16
CA ALA A 836 18.75 5.25 16.99
C ALA A 836 18.39 5.37 18.48
N PRO A 837 19.35 5.18 19.41
CA PRO A 837 19.17 5.63 20.78
C PRO A 837 19.10 7.17 20.86
N GLY A 838 18.52 7.71 21.93
CA GLY A 838 18.39 9.17 22.10
C GLY A 838 19.74 9.89 21.98
N GLY A 839 19.78 10.96 21.19
CA GLY A 839 20.98 11.77 20.95
C GLY A 839 22.02 11.16 19.99
N SER A 840 21.72 10.03 19.36
CA SER A 840 22.61 9.35 18.40
C SER A 840 22.02 9.37 16.99
N MET A 841 22.88 9.43 15.97
CA MET A 841 22.52 9.19 14.56
C MET A 841 22.81 7.73 14.15
N ILE A 842 23.38 6.93 15.03
CA ILE A 842 23.77 5.55 14.73
C ILE A 842 22.62 4.61 15.13
N VAL A 843 21.91 4.12 14.12
CA VAL A 843 20.76 3.21 14.23
C VAL A 843 21.13 1.73 14.41
N ASN A 844 22.42 1.38 14.36
CA ASN A 844 22.86 -0.01 14.46
C ASN A 844 22.57 -0.61 15.85
N SER A 845 21.97 -1.80 15.87
CA SER A 845 21.66 -2.56 17.09
C SER A 845 22.91 -2.88 17.93
N SER A 846 24.10 -2.95 17.32
CA SER A 846 25.37 -3.12 18.04
C SER A 846 25.69 -1.97 19.01
N ARG A 847 25.11 -0.78 18.78
CA ARG A 847 25.26 0.43 19.61
C ARG A 847 23.96 0.85 20.31
N GLY A 848 23.01 -0.08 20.49
CA GLY A 848 21.77 0.18 21.22
C GLY A 848 20.61 0.73 20.38
N GLY A 849 20.70 0.65 19.04
CA GLY A 849 19.57 0.93 18.16
C GLY A 849 18.43 -0.07 18.30
N GLY A 850 17.20 0.44 18.25
CA GLY A 850 15.96 -0.32 18.24
C GLY A 850 15.41 -0.57 16.84
N ALA A 851 14.22 -1.14 16.77
CA ALA A 851 13.44 -1.29 15.55
C ALA A 851 12.03 -0.70 15.69
N LYS A 852 11.36 -0.49 14.56
CA LYS A 852 9.94 -0.14 14.45
C LYS A 852 9.26 -1.10 13.47
N ASP A 853 8.00 -1.41 13.73
CA ASP A 853 7.16 -1.99 12.67
C ASP A 853 7.05 -0.99 11.51
N THR A 854 7.05 -1.50 10.27
CA THR A 854 7.00 -0.67 9.06
C THR A 854 5.72 -0.99 8.30
N TRP A 855 4.91 0.02 8.06
CA TRP A 855 3.62 -0.04 7.40
C TRP A 855 3.73 0.54 6.00
N VAL A 856 3.91 -0.35 5.03
CA VAL A 856 3.90 -0.01 3.61
C VAL A 856 2.45 0.10 3.14
N LEU A 857 2.07 1.25 2.59
CA LEU A 857 0.75 1.49 1.99
C LEU A 857 0.73 1.03 0.52
N ARG A 858 -0.42 0.53 0.06
CA ARG A 858 -0.73 0.30 -1.36
C ARG A 858 -1.46 1.48 -1.97
#